data_AF-A0A4P5VXH9-F1
#
_entry.id   AF-A0A4P5VXH9-F1
#
_cell.length_a   1.000
_cell.length_b   1.000
_cell.length_c   1.000
_cell.angle_alpha   90.00
_cell.angle_beta   90.00
_cell.angle_gamma   90.00
#
_symmetry.space_group_name_H-M   'P 1'
#
loop_
_entity.id
_entity.type
_entity.pdbx_description
1 polymer ?
#
loop_
_entity_poly.entity_id
_entity_poly.type
_entity_poly.pdbx_seq_one_letter_code
_entity_poly.pdbx_strand_id
1 'polypeptide(L)'
;MRASLLVLVALGCSTEVRVPGVGSDPYDSGTEWSPPETGDTGDSAEPADTADTSDSGSDSGEPADTADTGDTGTAVLGPAVVLFIGDGMGFEHVRGGGMYASGAAGSCSMETLPFHGRLRTASLSGTTDSAASATAMATGAKTYNDMLGLDRDGLSVENLVEHARAAGMSVGVVTTDKTTGATPSGFVVHVEDRGDASTIAEAFVASLPDLLFGGSYGDFEPLLAASGAQVVTDSTLLAAASPDGRPLLGLFADTTFPYVADVYPSGTPTLAEMTQKALDWLDDDPEGFFLLVEGARIDHASHSNSEERVFDEVLALDDAVATALAWSGSRDLTMIVTADHECGGLEVTGTSAAGVTPTSAWRWAQHTNADVPIYATGTLTTLFDGERLDQLWVHAALEATINGDSAVSTPTIPLLADGTTADLGAVVVAQAWPTTFGAGYNQLDALRVTADADGLWVGVDGVYERGENAVLVLVDVDYGAGTGLGGDLSLVDGVGALDFALSTLDVSPELVDLGFDVAFGALGAEEVGLTMTSDGAGLRGFSGALGAIDDLGWLPGVSNFDDGNVANGAAASDAGATGLTENGFEALIPWSSVFPTGLPAAGTTVAVSVVLVNNAGDYASNQALPPLAVADEPGAGTVSLAQVVTLAVDGLGAPVGTASVVP
;
A
#
# COMPACT_ATOMS: atom_id res chain seq x y z
N MET A 1 -5.85 25.54 54.15
CA MET A 1 -5.32 26.84 54.62
C MET A 1 -5.45 27.84 53.46
N ARG A 2 -5.89 29.06 53.78
CA ARG A 2 -5.87 30.30 52.95
C ARG A 2 -4.45 30.56 52.41
N ALA A 3 -4.12 31.34 51.38
CA ALA A 3 -4.77 32.12 50.32
C ALA A 3 -3.63 32.64 49.39
N SER A 4 -3.98 32.94 48.13
CA SER A 4 -3.46 33.93 47.18
C SER A 4 -2.02 34.50 47.26
N LEU A 5 -1.33 34.54 46.10
CA LEU A 5 -0.62 35.76 45.66
C LEU A 5 -0.50 35.83 44.13
N LEU A 6 -0.85 37.00 43.60
CA LEU A 6 -0.81 37.47 42.21
C LEU A 6 0.24 38.59 42.15
N VAL A 7 1.14 38.63 41.15
CA VAL A 7 1.71 39.90 40.61
C VAL A 7 2.15 39.69 39.14
N LEU A 8 1.72 40.63 38.30
CA LEU A 8 2.06 40.89 36.90
C LEU A 8 2.84 42.23 36.82
N VAL A 9 3.61 42.48 35.74
CA VAL A 9 4.09 43.78 35.14
C VAL A 9 5.54 43.61 34.62
N ALA A 10 6.07 44.22 33.54
CA ALA A 10 5.67 44.63 32.17
C ALA A 10 6.94 45.24 31.50
N LEU A 11 7.11 45.02 30.18
CA LEU A 11 7.71 45.85 29.10
C LEU A 11 8.99 46.74 29.26
N GLY A 12 9.85 46.69 28.23
CA GLY A 12 10.86 47.71 27.88
C GLY A 12 11.55 47.47 26.52
N CYS A 13 11.71 48.51 25.69
CA CYS A 13 11.85 48.52 24.22
C CYS A 13 13.26 48.46 23.59
N SER A 14 13.28 48.07 22.30
CA SER A 14 13.99 48.62 21.11
C SER A 14 15.52 48.82 21.05
N THR A 15 16.16 48.33 19.97
CA THR A 15 16.94 49.14 18.99
C THR A 15 17.18 48.38 17.66
N GLU A 16 17.15 49.14 16.57
CA GLU A 16 17.37 48.81 15.15
C GLU A 16 18.78 48.26 14.81
N VAL A 17 18.91 47.43 13.76
CA VAL A 17 20.11 47.39 12.88
C VAL A 17 19.77 46.99 11.42
N ARG A 18 19.86 48.02 10.55
CA ARG A 18 20.39 48.11 9.16
C ARG A 18 20.23 46.98 8.12
N VAL A 19 19.55 47.37 7.04
CA VAL A 19 19.77 46.99 5.63
C VAL A 19 21.09 47.58 5.10
N PRO A 20 21.80 46.87 4.21
CA PRO A 20 22.62 47.52 3.19
C PRO A 20 22.26 47.07 1.76
N GLY A 21 21.80 48.03 0.96
CA GLY A 21 22.61 48.56 -0.15
C GLY A 21 22.67 47.78 -1.47
N VAL A 22 21.87 48.26 -2.42
CA VAL A 22 21.92 48.02 -3.87
C VAL A 22 23.15 48.68 -4.51
N GLY A 23 23.70 48.04 -5.55
CA GLY A 23 24.66 48.55 -6.54
C GLY A 23 25.72 47.49 -6.84
N SER A 24 26.03 47.06 -8.06
CA SER A 24 25.87 47.65 -9.39
C SER A 24 26.20 46.56 -10.44
N ASP A 25 25.41 46.47 -11.51
CA ASP A 25 25.76 45.85 -12.79
C ASP A 25 26.89 46.69 -13.46
N PRO A 26 27.90 46.11 -14.14
CA PRO A 26 27.75 45.71 -15.54
C PRO A 26 28.58 44.47 -15.95
N TYR A 27 28.03 43.48 -16.65
CA TYR A 27 28.68 42.90 -17.85
C TYR A 27 27.72 42.11 -18.73
N ASP A 28 27.47 42.72 -19.87
CA ASP A 28 26.92 42.24 -21.13
C ASP A 28 27.82 41.18 -21.81
N SER A 29 27.23 40.05 -22.17
CA SER A 29 27.40 39.28 -23.43
C SER A 29 26.70 37.93 -23.22
N GLY A 30 25.64 37.51 -23.90
CA GLY A 30 25.24 37.79 -25.28
C GLY A 30 25.69 36.63 -26.16
N THR A 31 24.93 35.53 -26.21
CA THR A 31 24.71 34.72 -27.42
C THR A 31 23.49 33.83 -27.26
N GLU A 32 22.57 34.03 -28.20
CA GLU A 32 21.33 33.30 -28.47
C GLU A 32 21.62 31.87 -28.95
N TRP A 33 20.77 30.91 -28.57
CA TRP A 33 20.63 29.65 -29.30
C TRP A 33 19.14 29.32 -29.45
N SER A 34 18.67 29.32 -30.69
CA SER A 34 17.33 28.90 -31.12
C SER A 34 17.29 27.39 -31.40
N PRO A 35 16.16 26.70 -31.23
CA PRO A 35 16.01 25.30 -31.64
C PRO A 35 15.71 25.19 -33.14
N PRO A 36 16.08 24.10 -33.83
CA PRO A 36 15.59 23.85 -35.18
C PRO A 36 14.27 23.06 -35.13
N GLU A 37 13.24 23.63 -35.75
CA GLU A 37 12.17 22.88 -36.41
C GLU A 37 12.60 22.46 -37.83
N THR A 38 11.74 21.64 -38.45
CA THR A 38 11.71 21.07 -39.81
C THR A 38 12.26 19.64 -39.89
N GLY A 39 11.58 18.67 -40.47
CA GLY A 39 10.31 18.71 -41.20
C GLY A 39 9.96 17.32 -41.74
N ASP A 40 8.65 17.10 -41.81
CA ASP A 40 7.92 16.05 -42.52
C ASP A 40 8.31 15.94 -44.02
N THR A 41 8.49 14.72 -44.51
CA THR A 41 8.00 14.28 -45.83
C THR A 41 7.75 12.77 -45.81
N GLY A 42 6.48 12.36 -45.96
CA GLY A 42 6.07 10.97 -46.15
C GLY A 42 6.44 10.35 -47.51
N ASP A 43 6.15 9.04 -47.67
CA ASP A 43 5.12 8.49 -48.56
C ASP A 43 5.27 6.96 -48.74
N SER A 44 4.12 6.29 -48.72
CA SER A 44 3.69 5.04 -49.36
C SER A 44 4.66 3.88 -49.65
N ALA A 45 4.24 2.64 -49.28
CA ALA A 45 3.55 1.70 -50.18
C ALA A 45 3.80 0.23 -49.79
N GLU A 46 2.73 -0.53 -49.57
CA GLU A 46 2.73 -1.99 -49.73
C GLU A 46 2.82 -2.38 -51.23
N PRO A 47 3.04 -3.67 -51.54
CA PRO A 47 1.88 -4.52 -51.81
C PRO A 47 1.99 -5.98 -51.32
N ALA A 48 0.79 -6.56 -51.18
CA ALA A 48 0.47 -7.97 -50.99
C ALA A 48 0.66 -8.84 -52.25
N ASP A 49 0.18 -10.09 -52.14
CA ASP A 49 -0.08 -11.15 -53.14
C ASP A 49 1.05 -12.20 -53.29
N THR A 50 0.85 -13.53 -53.29
CA THR A 50 -0.30 -14.40 -53.59
C THR A 50 -0.11 -15.79 -52.94
N ALA A 51 -1.23 -16.46 -52.68
CA ALA A 51 -1.37 -17.89 -52.32
C ALA A 51 -0.86 -18.89 -53.38
N ASP A 52 -0.55 -20.13 -52.97
CA ASP A 52 -0.92 -21.35 -53.73
C ASP A 52 -0.90 -22.66 -52.88
N THR A 53 -2.10 -23.21 -52.71
CA THR A 53 -2.59 -24.61 -52.75
C THR A 53 -1.79 -25.84 -52.24
N SER A 54 -2.45 -26.56 -51.32
CA SER A 54 -2.82 -28.00 -51.28
C SER A 54 -1.86 -29.10 -51.78
N ASP A 55 -1.70 -30.19 -51.02
CA ASP A 55 -2.52 -31.43 -51.12
C ASP A 55 -1.82 -32.68 -50.54
N SER A 56 -2.64 -33.54 -49.90
CA SER A 56 -2.55 -35.01 -49.73
C SER A 56 -1.36 -35.69 -49.01
N GLY A 57 -1.63 -36.21 -47.80
CA GLY A 57 -2.00 -37.63 -47.59
C GLY A 57 -0.95 -38.76 -47.61
N SER A 58 -0.96 -39.53 -46.50
CA SER A 58 -0.72 -40.99 -46.32
C SER A 58 0.66 -41.53 -45.85
N ASP A 59 0.67 -41.91 -44.56
CA ASP A 59 0.99 -43.23 -43.96
C ASP A 59 2.02 -44.17 -44.64
N SER A 60 3.13 -44.46 -43.94
CA SER A 60 3.56 -45.83 -43.61
C SER A 60 4.90 -45.89 -42.84
N GLY A 61 4.88 -46.55 -41.67
CA GLY A 61 5.88 -47.55 -41.23
C GLY A 61 7.32 -47.13 -40.87
N GLU A 62 7.64 -47.23 -39.58
CA GLU A 62 9.00 -47.37 -39.03
C GLU A 62 9.78 -48.60 -39.58
N PRO A 63 11.14 -48.57 -39.63
CA PRO A 63 11.94 -48.97 -38.47
C PRO A 63 13.21 -48.15 -38.21
N ALA A 64 13.65 -48.21 -36.95
CA ALA A 64 14.86 -47.63 -36.38
C ALA A 64 16.16 -47.97 -37.13
N ASP A 65 17.04 -46.98 -37.30
CA ASP A 65 18.50 -47.16 -37.27
C ASP A 65 19.22 -45.86 -36.88
N THR A 66 20.43 -46.06 -36.37
CA THR A 66 21.22 -45.28 -35.42
C THR A 66 21.89 -43.99 -35.91
N ALA A 67 22.06 -43.07 -34.96
CA ALA A 67 23.23 -42.21 -34.69
C ALA A 67 23.86 -41.40 -35.84
N ASP A 68 23.64 -40.07 -35.81
CA ASP A 68 24.59 -38.98 -36.12
C ASP A 68 23.79 -37.67 -35.97
N THR A 69 24.23 -36.53 -35.46
CA THR A 69 25.51 -35.91 -35.17
C THR A 69 25.23 -34.87 -34.08
N GLY A 70 26.16 -34.65 -33.15
CA GLY A 70 26.03 -33.65 -32.09
C GLY A 70 25.59 -32.26 -32.60
N ASP A 71 24.46 -31.81 -32.08
CA ASP A 71 24.22 -30.41 -31.81
C ASP A 71 24.42 -30.23 -30.32
N THR A 72 25.61 -29.80 -29.91
CA THR A 72 25.81 -29.21 -28.58
C THR A 72 25.26 -27.79 -28.65
N GLY A 73 23.96 -27.66 -28.87
CA GLY A 73 23.24 -26.46 -28.48
C GLY A 73 23.34 -26.41 -26.96
N THR A 74 23.96 -25.37 -26.41
CA THR A 74 23.77 -25.01 -25.00
C THR A 74 22.27 -25.08 -24.72
N ALA A 75 21.85 -25.99 -23.85
CA ALA A 75 20.47 -26.07 -23.42
C ALA A 75 20.07 -24.66 -22.94
N VAL A 76 19.02 -24.10 -23.54
CA VAL A 76 18.50 -22.80 -23.11
C VAL A 76 17.85 -23.08 -21.75
N LEU A 77 18.44 -22.52 -20.69
CA LEU A 77 17.87 -22.62 -19.34
C LEU A 77 16.53 -21.88 -19.30
N GLY A 78 15.53 -22.44 -18.61
CA GLY A 78 14.23 -21.80 -18.36
C GLY A 78 14.36 -20.52 -17.52
N PRO A 79 13.34 -19.68 -17.38
CA PRO A 79 13.49 -18.30 -16.89
C PRO A 79 14.03 -18.19 -15.45
N ALA A 80 14.76 -17.12 -15.16
CA ALA A 80 15.05 -16.67 -13.80
C ALA A 80 13.99 -15.65 -13.39
N VAL A 81 13.19 -15.98 -12.38
CA VAL A 81 12.11 -15.13 -11.87
C VAL A 81 12.48 -14.67 -10.47
N VAL A 82 12.73 -13.37 -10.28
CA VAL A 82 13.23 -12.82 -9.01
C VAL A 82 12.33 -11.71 -8.49
N LEU A 83 11.85 -11.85 -7.26
CA LEU A 83 11.08 -10.83 -6.57
C LEU A 83 11.90 -10.30 -5.40
N PHE A 84 12.19 -9.00 -5.41
CA PHE A 84 12.76 -8.27 -4.29
C PHE A 84 11.66 -7.49 -3.57
N ILE A 85 11.57 -7.66 -2.25
CA ILE A 85 10.67 -6.91 -1.38
C ILE A 85 11.50 -6.11 -0.38
N GLY A 86 11.38 -4.78 -0.40
CA GLY A 86 11.81 -3.93 0.72
C GLY A 86 10.63 -3.76 1.67
N ASP A 87 10.61 -4.50 2.79
CA ASP A 87 9.52 -4.41 3.77
C ASP A 87 9.41 -2.96 4.28
N GLY A 88 8.24 -2.33 4.15
CA GLY A 88 8.03 -0.94 4.56
C GLY A 88 8.68 0.13 3.66
N MET A 89 9.19 -0.22 2.48
CA MET A 89 9.99 0.67 1.61
C MET A 89 9.13 1.55 0.68
N GLY A 90 8.83 2.78 1.12
CA GLY A 90 8.18 3.80 0.27
C GLY A 90 9.12 4.50 -0.71
N PHE A 91 8.57 5.40 -1.53
CA PHE A 91 9.35 6.22 -2.49
C PHE A 91 10.42 7.07 -1.80
N GLU A 92 10.09 7.65 -0.64
CA GLU A 92 10.99 8.53 0.10
C GLU A 92 12.11 7.75 0.81
N HIS A 93 11.89 6.47 1.14
CA HIS A 93 12.95 5.56 1.60
C HIS A 93 13.99 5.34 0.50
N VAL A 94 13.55 5.05 -0.72
CA VAL A 94 14.44 4.88 -1.90
C VAL A 94 15.18 6.18 -2.20
N ARG A 95 14.44 7.30 -2.28
CA ARG A 95 15.02 8.63 -2.54
C ARG A 95 16.04 9.03 -1.48
N GLY A 96 15.73 8.81 -0.20
CA GLY A 96 16.62 9.10 0.91
C GLY A 96 17.87 8.22 0.92
N GLY A 97 17.72 6.92 0.63
CA GLY A 97 18.82 5.97 0.46
C GLY A 97 19.78 6.41 -0.65
N GLY A 98 19.26 6.73 -1.84
CA GLY A 98 20.07 7.24 -2.95
C GLY A 98 20.80 8.55 -2.61
N MET A 99 20.10 9.51 -1.99
CA MET A 99 20.73 10.75 -1.53
C MET A 99 21.81 10.50 -0.48
N TYR A 100 21.59 9.58 0.46
CA TYR A 100 22.57 9.22 1.46
C TYR A 100 23.83 8.61 0.82
N ALA A 101 23.67 7.71 -0.14
CA ALA A 101 24.80 7.07 -0.83
C ALA A 101 25.59 8.04 -1.72
N SER A 102 24.90 8.85 -2.53
CA SER A 102 25.52 9.57 -3.66
C SER A 102 25.47 11.10 -3.55
N GLY A 103 24.66 11.64 -2.63
CA GLY A 103 24.32 13.07 -2.56
C GLY A 103 23.27 13.50 -3.59
N ALA A 104 22.68 12.58 -4.33
CA ALA A 104 21.61 12.82 -5.31
C ALA A 104 20.52 11.74 -5.24
N ALA A 105 19.27 12.13 -5.50
CA ALA A 105 18.19 11.15 -5.73
C ALA A 105 18.37 10.44 -7.09
N GLY A 106 17.68 9.32 -7.31
CA GLY A 106 17.75 8.61 -8.59
C GLY A 106 19.07 7.86 -8.79
N SER A 107 19.70 7.39 -7.72
CA SER A 107 21.04 6.79 -7.76
C SER A 107 21.09 5.32 -7.34
N CYS A 108 19.97 4.74 -6.92
CA CYS A 108 19.88 3.33 -6.58
C CYS A 108 19.89 2.48 -7.87
N SER A 109 20.50 1.31 -7.79
CA SER A 109 20.56 0.30 -8.86
C SER A 109 19.16 -0.16 -9.28
N MET A 110 18.23 -0.30 -8.33
CA MET A 110 16.83 -0.63 -8.64
C MET A 110 16.15 0.41 -9.55
N GLU A 111 16.50 1.70 -9.42
CA GLU A 111 15.97 2.79 -10.25
C GLU A 111 16.54 2.79 -11.69
N THR A 112 17.44 1.85 -12.02
CA THR A 112 17.98 1.66 -13.39
C THR A 112 17.17 0.67 -14.22
N LEU A 113 16.20 -0.01 -13.61
CA LEU A 113 15.30 -0.92 -14.31
C LEU A 113 14.43 -0.17 -15.34
N PRO A 114 14.02 -0.81 -16.43
CA PRO A 114 13.35 -0.10 -17.53
C PRO A 114 11.90 0.29 -17.23
N PHE A 115 11.20 -0.40 -16.34
CA PHE A 115 9.77 -0.18 -16.10
C PHE A 115 9.54 0.27 -14.66
N HIS A 116 8.93 1.44 -14.49
CA HIS A 116 8.69 2.05 -13.18
C HIS A 116 7.19 2.32 -13.00
N GLY A 117 6.63 1.97 -11.86
CA GLY A 117 5.22 2.21 -11.54
C GLY A 117 4.97 2.42 -10.06
N ARG A 118 3.70 2.36 -9.69
CA ARG A 118 3.22 2.52 -8.31
C ARG A 118 2.26 1.39 -7.95
N LEU A 119 2.32 0.89 -6.72
CA LEU A 119 1.40 -0.14 -6.23
C LEU A 119 0.61 0.33 -5.01
N ARG A 120 -0.70 0.08 -5.05
CA ARG A 120 -1.59 0.09 -3.88
C ARG A 120 -1.51 -1.24 -3.16
N THR A 121 -1.45 -1.19 -1.84
CA THR A 121 -1.09 -2.36 -1.01
C THR A 121 -2.16 -2.80 -0.02
N ALA A 122 -3.26 -2.05 0.10
CA ALA A 122 -4.31 -2.30 1.09
C ALA A 122 -4.80 -3.75 1.13
N SER A 123 -5.08 -4.24 2.32
CA SER A 123 -5.65 -5.56 2.59
C SER A 123 -7.16 -5.47 2.83
N LEU A 124 -7.82 -6.60 3.11
CA LEU A 124 -9.21 -6.57 3.58
C LEU A 124 -9.36 -5.92 4.96
N SER A 125 -8.24 -5.68 5.65
CA SER A 125 -8.16 -4.90 6.88
C SER A 125 -7.80 -3.43 6.63
N GLY A 126 -7.90 -2.91 5.40
CA GLY A 126 -7.51 -1.54 5.08
C GLY A 126 -6.00 -1.41 4.99
N THR A 127 -5.38 -0.70 5.94
CA THR A 127 -3.91 -0.68 6.06
C THR A 127 -3.37 -2.08 6.26
N THR A 128 -2.60 -2.54 5.26
CA THR A 128 -2.06 -3.89 5.25
C THR A 128 -0.95 -4.06 6.29
N ASP A 129 -0.82 -5.26 6.81
CA ASP A 129 0.42 -5.73 7.40
C ASP A 129 1.25 -6.51 6.37
N SER A 130 2.49 -6.83 6.72
CA SER A 130 3.39 -7.62 5.86
C SER A 130 2.81 -9.01 5.51
N ALA A 131 2.01 -9.63 6.39
CA ALA A 131 1.45 -10.97 6.14
C ALA A 131 0.38 -10.96 5.05
N ALA A 132 -0.59 -10.04 5.14
CA ALA A 132 -1.63 -9.92 4.13
C ALA A 132 -1.08 -9.45 2.78
N SER A 133 -0.10 -8.55 2.80
CA SER A 133 0.54 -8.05 1.57
C SER A 133 1.39 -9.13 0.89
N ALA A 134 2.21 -9.85 1.65
CA ALA A 134 2.96 -11.00 1.13
C ALA A 134 2.01 -12.07 0.57
N THR A 135 0.91 -12.37 1.26
CA THR A 135 -0.12 -13.29 0.76
C THR A 135 -0.73 -12.80 -0.57
N ALA A 136 -1.03 -11.51 -0.69
CA ALA A 136 -1.58 -10.94 -1.92
C ALA A 136 -0.61 -11.08 -3.12
N MET A 137 0.68 -10.77 -2.92
CA MET A 137 1.71 -10.95 -3.95
C MET A 137 2.04 -12.41 -4.23
N ALA A 138 1.92 -13.29 -3.22
CA ALA A 138 2.22 -14.70 -3.35
C ALA A 138 1.10 -15.50 -4.00
N THR A 139 -0.17 -15.16 -3.76
CA THR A 139 -1.33 -16.01 -4.11
C THR A 139 -2.32 -15.36 -5.07
N GLY A 140 -2.20 -14.06 -5.31
CA GLY A 140 -3.17 -13.32 -6.12
C GLY A 140 -4.51 -13.08 -5.42
N ALA A 141 -4.61 -13.37 -4.12
CA ALA A 141 -5.81 -13.16 -3.32
C ALA A 141 -5.56 -12.15 -2.18
N LYS A 142 -6.46 -11.18 -2.02
CA LYS A 142 -6.48 -10.30 -0.84
C LYS A 142 -7.00 -11.07 0.38
N THR A 143 -6.40 -10.80 1.54
CA THR A 143 -6.77 -11.42 2.82
C THR A 143 -6.78 -10.39 3.94
N TYR A 144 -7.11 -10.81 5.16
CA TYR A 144 -7.03 -9.99 6.36
C TYR A 144 -5.60 -10.01 6.93
N ASN A 145 -5.22 -8.96 7.65
CA ASN A 145 -3.93 -8.92 8.37
C ASN A 145 -3.74 -10.16 9.27
N ASP A 146 -2.48 -10.48 9.55
CA ASP A 146 -2.00 -11.71 10.22
C ASP A 146 -2.06 -13.00 9.39
N MET A 147 -2.88 -13.07 8.34
CA MET A 147 -3.07 -14.29 7.56
C MET A 147 -1.93 -14.51 6.55
N LEU A 148 -1.40 -15.73 6.50
CA LEU A 148 -0.32 -16.16 5.62
C LEU A 148 -0.83 -17.22 4.64
N GLY A 149 -0.83 -16.94 3.34
CA GLY A 149 -1.20 -17.91 2.30
C GLY A 149 -2.68 -18.35 2.34
N LEU A 150 -3.55 -17.57 2.96
CA LEU A 150 -4.98 -17.87 3.10
C LEU A 150 -5.82 -16.79 2.41
N ASP A 151 -6.94 -17.19 1.78
CA ASP A 151 -7.95 -16.26 1.29
C ASP A 151 -8.79 -15.65 2.42
N ARG A 152 -9.77 -14.83 2.04
CA ARG A 152 -10.74 -14.20 2.94
C ARG A 152 -11.57 -15.17 3.79
N ASP A 153 -11.73 -16.41 3.35
CA ASP A 153 -12.49 -17.45 4.05
C ASP A 153 -11.59 -18.33 4.93
N GLY A 154 -10.29 -18.00 5.02
CA GLY A 154 -9.29 -18.78 5.75
C GLY A 154 -8.90 -20.08 5.02
N LEU A 155 -9.14 -20.18 3.71
CA LEU A 155 -8.77 -21.34 2.92
C LEU A 155 -7.39 -21.13 2.28
N SER A 156 -6.59 -22.19 2.24
CA SER A 156 -5.28 -22.17 1.58
C SER A 156 -5.43 -21.86 0.08
N VAL A 157 -4.64 -20.89 -0.39
CA VAL A 157 -4.52 -20.55 -1.81
C VAL A 157 -3.11 -20.87 -2.26
N GLU A 158 -2.99 -21.49 -3.44
CA GLU A 158 -1.69 -21.83 -4.03
C GLU A 158 -0.81 -20.57 -4.16
N ASN A 159 0.43 -20.65 -3.68
CA ASN A 159 1.38 -19.53 -3.71
C ASN A 159 2.42 -19.67 -4.84
N LEU A 160 3.12 -18.59 -5.18
CA LEU A 160 4.11 -18.58 -6.28
C LEU A 160 5.23 -19.62 -6.12
N VAL A 161 5.60 -20.00 -4.89
CA VAL A 161 6.58 -21.07 -4.64
C VAL A 161 6.00 -22.43 -5.04
N GLU A 162 4.72 -22.67 -4.76
CA GLU A 162 4.01 -23.86 -5.20
C GLU A 162 3.81 -23.89 -6.72
N HIS A 163 3.43 -22.76 -7.33
CA HIS A 163 3.35 -22.62 -8.79
C HIS A 163 4.69 -22.91 -9.48
N ALA A 164 5.79 -22.34 -8.98
CA ALA A 164 7.13 -22.56 -9.52
C ALA A 164 7.55 -24.04 -9.42
N ARG A 165 7.32 -24.67 -8.26
CA ARG A 165 7.57 -26.12 -8.09
C ARG A 165 6.70 -26.97 -9.01
N ALA A 166 5.44 -26.62 -9.21
CA ALA A 166 4.55 -27.32 -10.12
C ALA A 166 5.02 -27.21 -11.58
N ALA A 167 5.65 -26.08 -11.95
CA ALA A 167 6.33 -25.88 -13.23
C ALA A 167 7.69 -26.59 -13.33
N GLY A 168 8.16 -27.23 -12.25
CA GLY A 168 9.44 -27.95 -12.18
C GLY A 168 10.64 -27.06 -11.86
N MET A 169 10.43 -25.79 -11.56
CA MET A 169 11.47 -24.82 -11.23
C MET A 169 11.99 -25.01 -9.79
N SER A 170 13.27 -24.74 -9.59
CA SER A 170 13.84 -24.60 -8.24
C SER A 170 13.33 -23.34 -7.55
N VAL A 171 13.24 -23.36 -6.22
CA VAL A 171 12.70 -22.25 -5.44
C VAL A 171 13.64 -21.82 -4.30
N GLY A 172 13.81 -20.50 -4.15
CA GLY A 172 14.62 -19.89 -3.11
C GLY A 172 13.89 -18.79 -2.36
N VAL A 173 14.18 -18.68 -1.05
CA VAL A 173 13.71 -17.58 -0.20
C VAL A 173 14.88 -17.05 0.62
N VAL A 174 15.11 -15.74 0.56
CA VAL A 174 16.19 -15.05 1.27
C VAL A 174 15.60 -13.85 2.00
N THR A 175 15.90 -13.70 3.29
CA THR A 175 15.45 -12.56 4.09
C THR A 175 16.48 -12.11 5.11
N THR A 176 16.43 -10.83 5.50
CA THR A 176 17.10 -10.31 6.70
C THR A 176 16.21 -10.32 7.96
N ASP A 177 14.98 -10.80 7.87
CA ASP A 177 14.12 -11.10 9.02
C ASP A 177 14.46 -12.46 9.64
N LYS A 178 13.68 -12.85 10.65
CA LYS A 178 13.46 -14.25 10.97
C LYS A 178 13.00 -14.99 9.71
N THR A 179 13.45 -16.23 9.56
CA THR A 179 12.92 -17.13 8.51
C THR A 179 11.41 -17.36 8.65
N THR A 180 10.90 -17.31 9.89
CA THR A 180 9.48 -17.36 10.25
C THR A 180 8.77 -16.01 10.21
N GLY A 181 9.41 -14.97 9.66
CA GLY A 181 8.85 -13.65 9.41
C GLY A 181 7.65 -13.70 8.48
N ALA A 182 6.85 -12.64 8.43
CA ALA A 182 5.60 -12.66 7.68
C ALA A 182 5.82 -12.76 6.17
N THR A 183 6.69 -11.93 5.60
CA THR A 183 6.98 -11.93 4.17
C THR A 183 7.48 -13.28 3.65
N PRO A 184 8.52 -13.93 4.22
CA PRO A 184 8.94 -15.24 3.73
C PRO A 184 7.85 -16.30 3.97
N SER A 185 7.09 -16.20 5.05
CA SER A 185 6.03 -17.15 5.37
C SER A 185 4.84 -17.05 4.42
N GLY A 186 4.43 -15.83 4.02
CA GLY A 186 3.30 -15.62 3.10
C GLY A 186 3.51 -16.24 1.72
N PHE A 187 4.76 -16.45 1.33
CA PHE A 187 5.14 -17.13 0.08
C PHE A 187 5.29 -18.65 0.19
N VAL A 188 5.26 -19.24 1.40
CA VAL A 188 5.63 -20.65 1.59
C VAL A 188 4.62 -21.45 2.40
N VAL A 189 3.94 -20.83 3.36
CA VAL A 189 3.08 -21.54 4.32
C VAL A 189 1.65 -21.02 4.31
N HIS A 190 0.74 -21.82 4.86
CA HIS A 190 -0.68 -21.46 5.04
C HIS A 190 -1.02 -21.49 6.52
N VAL A 191 -1.08 -20.32 7.18
CA VAL A 191 -1.24 -20.17 8.63
C VAL A 191 -2.09 -18.93 8.93
N GLU A 192 -3.03 -19.04 9.87
CA GLU A 192 -3.95 -17.94 10.22
C GLU A 192 -3.27 -16.81 11.04
N ASP A 193 -2.23 -17.13 11.79
CA ASP A 193 -1.56 -16.21 12.71
C ASP A 193 -0.06 -16.14 12.40
N ARG A 194 0.39 -15.02 11.82
CA ARG A 194 1.81 -14.71 11.56
C ARG A 194 2.70 -14.77 12.81
N GLY A 195 2.11 -14.71 14.01
CA GLY A 195 2.81 -14.82 15.28
C GLY A 195 3.17 -16.24 15.70
N ASP A 196 2.59 -17.28 15.09
CA ASP A 196 2.83 -18.68 15.45
C ASP A 196 4.09 -19.25 14.77
N ALA A 197 5.25 -18.75 15.20
CA ALA A 197 6.56 -19.16 14.67
C ALA A 197 6.81 -20.67 14.75
N SER A 198 6.21 -21.39 15.72
CA SER A 198 6.37 -22.84 15.84
C SER A 198 5.66 -23.56 14.70
N THR A 199 4.39 -23.22 14.47
CA THR A 199 3.60 -23.80 13.37
C THR A 199 4.21 -23.44 12.02
N ILE A 200 4.68 -22.20 11.86
CA ILE A 200 5.36 -21.72 10.65
C ILE A 200 6.64 -22.53 10.40
N ALA A 201 7.52 -22.69 11.39
CA ALA A 201 8.76 -23.46 11.23
C ALA A 201 8.51 -24.94 10.89
N GLU A 202 7.49 -25.56 11.50
CA GLU A 202 7.06 -26.92 11.16
C GLU A 202 6.56 -27.02 9.71
N ALA A 203 5.77 -26.04 9.25
CA ALA A 203 5.27 -25.97 7.88
C ALA A 203 6.40 -25.77 6.85
N PHE A 204 7.36 -24.88 7.14
CA PHE A 204 8.58 -24.72 6.32
C PHE A 204 9.34 -26.04 6.18
N VAL A 205 9.56 -26.77 7.29
CA VAL A 205 10.31 -28.03 7.24
C VAL A 205 9.54 -29.13 6.50
N ALA A 206 8.21 -29.11 6.53
CA ALA A 206 7.38 -30.04 5.77
C ALA A 206 7.44 -29.80 4.24
N SER A 207 7.68 -28.55 3.82
CA SER A 207 7.66 -28.12 2.40
C SER A 207 8.86 -27.21 2.07
N LEU A 208 10.06 -27.61 2.48
CA LEU A 208 11.25 -26.74 2.48
C LEU A 208 11.66 -26.32 1.06
N PRO A 209 11.82 -25.01 0.78
CA PRO A 209 12.40 -24.52 -0.48
C PRO A 209 13.77 -25.16 -0.76
N ASP A 210 14.20 -25.20 -2.02
CA ASP A 210 15.55 -25.68 -2.37
C ASP A 210 16.65 -24.86 -1.68
N LEU A 211 16.33 -23.61 -1.37
CA LEU A 211 17.16 -22.71 -0.58
C LEU A 211 16.31 -21.80 0.33
N LEU A 212 16.66 -21.72 1.61
CA LEU A 212 16.00 -20.86 2.59
C LEU A 212 17.04 -20.18 3.48
N PHE A 213 17.17 -18.87 3.38
CA PHE A 213 18.12 -18.06 4.15
C PHE A 213 17.41 -17.02 5.00
N GLY A 214 17.77 -16.96 6.28
CA GLY A 214 17.23 -15.98 7.19
C GLY A 214 17.82 -16.09 8.59
N GLY A 215 17.15 -15.44 9.53
CA GLY A 215 17.45 -15.54 10.95
C GLY A 215 16.61 -16.60 11.66
N SER A 216 16.51 -16.46 12.98
CA SER A 216 15.73 -17.31 13.90
C SER A 216 16.22 -18.76 13.99
N TYR A 217 17.51 -18.97 14.24
CA TYR A 217 18.07 -20.32 14.45
C TYR A 217 17.29 -21.12 15.51
N GLY A 218 16.86 -20.48 16.59
CA GLY A 218 16.15 -21.12 17.70
C GLY A 218 14.81 -21.76 17.31
N ASP A 219 14.10 -21.19 16.33
CA ASP A 219 12.81 -21.73 15.86
C ASP A 219 13.01 -23.06 15.11
N PHE A 220 14.13 -23.19 14.39
CA PHE A 220 14.43 -24.35 13.56
C PHE A 220 15.32 -25.40 14.24
N GLU A 221 16.05 -25.05 15.31
CA GLU A 221 16.95 -25.97 16.03
C GLU A 221 16.30 -27.34 16.35
N PRO A 222 15.04 -27.42 16.84
CA PRO A 222 14.39 -28.69 17.11
C PRO A 222 14.08 -29.52 15.86
N LEU A 223 14.03 -28.88 14.69
CA LEU A 223 13.57 -29.44 13.42
C LEU A 223 14.72 -29.76 12.44
N LEU A 224 15.95 -29.30 12.69
CA LEU A 224 17.09 -29.46 11.77
C LEU A 224 17.39 -30.93 11.41
N ALA A 225 17.19 -31.86 12.36
CA ALA A 225 17.40 -33.28 12.09
C ALA A 225 16.34 -33.85 11.13
N ALA A 226 15.11 -33.30 11.16
CA ALA A 226 14.00 -33.73 10.33
C ALA A 226 14.01 -33.07 8.94
N SER A 227 14.58 -31.87 8.80
CA SER A 227 14.60 -31.14 7.52
C SER A 227 15.41 -31.82 6.42
N GLY A 228 16.42 -32.61 6.79
CA GLY A 228 17.33 -33.25 5.82
C GLY A 228 18.22 -32.27 5.05
N ALA A 229 18.13 -30.96 5.33
CA ALA A 229 18.86 -29.92 4.64
C ALA A 229 20.37 -29.93 4.94
N GLN A 230 21.15 -29.30 4.07
CA GLN A 230 22.45 -28.75 4.41
C GLN A 230 22.21 -27.51 5.27
N VAL A 231 22.80 -27.44 6.47
CA VAL A 231 22.64 -26.29 7.37
C VAL A 231 23.91 -25.47 7.40
N VAL A 232 23.79 -24.16 7.17
CA VAL A 232 24.88 -23.18 7.26
C VAL A 232 24.48 -22.06 8.22
N THR A 233 25.42 -21.59 9.04
CA THR A 233 25.12 -20.62 10.13
C THR A 233 26.02 -19.39 10.11
N ASP A 234 26.95 -19.31 9.16
CA ASP A 234 27.84 -18.17 8.98
C ASP A 234 28.28 -18.07 7.51
N SER A 235 28.90 -16.94 7.15
CA SER A 235 29.37 -16.65 5.79
C SER A 235 30.48 -17.59 5.31
N THR A 236 31.26 -18.19 6.21
CA THR A 236 32.30 -19.17 5.82
C THR A 236 31.67 -20.48 5.39
N LEU A 237 30.68 -20.97 6.14
CA LEU A 237 29.91 -22.15 5.79
C LEU A 237 29.05 -21.92 4.54
N LEU A 238 28.45 -20.74 4.41
CA LEU A 238 27.70 -20.33 3.22
C LEU A 238 28.57 -20.42 1.95
N ALA A 239 29.77 -19.84 2.00
CA ALA A 239 30.71 -19.87 0.89
C ALA A 239 31.22 -21.29 0.56
N ALA A 240 31.34 -22.16 1.56
CA ALA A 240 31.82 -23.53 1.39
C ALA A 240 30.75 -24.53 0.90
N ALA A 241 29.47 -24.22 1.07
CA ALA A 241 28.37 -25.11 0.70
C ALA A 241 28.34 -25.35 -0.81
N SER A 242 28.04 -26.58 -1.23
CA SER A 242 27.91 -26.97 -2.63
C SER A 242 26.69 -27.88 -2.84
N PRO A 243 26.01 -27.82 -4.00
CA PRO A 243 24.86 -28.68 -4.28
C PRO A 243 25.20 -30.17 -4.10
N ASP A 244 24.44 -30.88 -3.27
CA ASP A 244 24.53 -32.34 -3.05
C ASP A 244 23.18 -33.06 -3.27
N GLY A 245 22.21 -32.34 -3.84
CA GLY A 245 20.83 -32.77 -4.02
C GLY A 245 19.91 -32.55 -2.82
N ARG A 246 20.41 -31.99 -1.71
CA ARG A 246 19.60 -31.59 -0.56
C ARG A 246 19.39 -30.07 -0.55
N PRO A 247 18.27 -29.58 0.01
CA PRO A 247 18.06 -28.16 0.24
C PRO A 247 19.15 -27.51 1.08
N LEU A 248 19.36 -26.21 0.89
CA LEU A 248 20.30 -25.41 1.69
C LEU A 248 19.54 -24.47 2.64
N LEU A 249 19.67 -24.71 3.94
CA LEU A 249 19.07 -23.93 5.02
C LEU A 249 20.15 -23.07 5.70
N GLY A 250 20.03 -21.76 5.56
CA GLY A 250 20.91 -20.76 6.16
C GLY A 250 20.24 -20.04 7.31
N LEU A 251 20.78 -20.20 8.53
CA LEU A 251 20.23 -19.61 9.77
C LEU A 251 21.34 -18.79 10.45
N PHE A 252 21.39 -17.50 10.16
CA PHE A 252 22.56 -16.65 10.44
C PHE A 252 22.42 -15.72 11.65
N ALA A 253 21.25 -15.70 12.29
CA ALA A 253 20.95 -14.88 13.45
C ALA A 253 20.04 -15.62 14.44
N ASP A 254 20.12 -15.24 15.73
CA ASP A 254 19.25 -15.80 16.78
C ASP A 254 17.78 -15.39 16.62
N THR A 255 17.54 -14.20 16.06
CA THR A 255 16.21 -13.65 15.72
C THR A 255 16.27 -13.00 14.34
N THR A 256 16.02 -11.70 14.21
CA THR A 256 16.25 -10.93 12.98
C THR A 256 17.73 -10.65 12.79
N PHE A 257 18.15 -10.22 11.59
CA PHE A 257 19.51 -9.72 11.41
C PHE A 257 19.74 -8.40 12.20
N PRO A 258 20.99 -8.13 12.60
CA PRO A 258 21.37 -6.81 13.09
C PRO A 258 21.28 -5.78 11.96
N TYR A 259 21.06 -4.51 12.32
CA TYR A 259 21.07 -3.45 11.31
C TYR A 259 22.47 -3.26 10.70
N VAL A 260 22.52 -2.90 9.42
CA VAL A 260 23.76 -2.59 8.69
C VAL A 260 24.50 -1.41 9.32
N ALA A 261 23.77 -0.38 9.75
CA ALA A 261 24.32 0.79 10.44
C ALA A 261 24.89 0.46 11.84
N ASP A 262 24.44 -0.63 12.46
CA ASP A 262 24.89 -1.06 13.78
C ASP A 262 26.18 -1.89 13.69
N VAL A 263 26.65 -2.46 14.81
CA VAL A 263 27.79 -3.39 14.79
C VAL A 263 27.36 -4.69 14.11
N TYR A 264 27.68 -4.82 12.82
CA TYR A 264 27.45 -6.05 12.06
C TYR A 264 28.44 -7.15 12.48
N PRO A 265 27.98 -8.29 13.03
CA PRO A 265 28.86 -9.34 13.52
C PRO A 265 29.72 -9.96 12.43
N SER A 266 30.99 -10.20 12.74
CA SER A 266 31.89 -10.91 11.84
C SER A 266 31.37 -12.33 11.60
N GLY A 267 31.11 -12.69 10.35
CA GLY A 267 30.60 -14.01 9.97
C GLY A 267 29.10 -14.02 9.66
N THR A 268 28.37 -12.93 9.91
CA THR A 268 27.00 -12.77 9.36
C THR A 268 27.12 -12.36 7.88
N PRO A 269 26.48 -13.07 6.93
CA PRO A 269 26.51 -12.67 5.52
C PRO A 269 25.65 -11.42 5.29
N THR A 270 25.96 -10.63 4.26
CA THR A 270 25.08 -9.53 3.82
C THR A 270 23.92 -10.06 2.96
N LEU A 271 22.88 -9.24 2.77
CA LEU A 271 21.78 -9.58 1.85
C LEU A 271 22.29 -9.84 0.43
N ALA A 272 23.25 -9.05 -0.04
CA ALA A 272 23.90 -9.24 -1.34
C ALA A 272 24.69 -10.56 -1.41
N GLU A 273 25.44 -10.94 -0.36
CA GLU A 273 26.15 -12.23 -0.31
C GLU A 273 25.18 -13.43 -0.30
N MET A 274 24.08 -13.33 0.43
CA MET A 274 23.02 -14.34 0.44
C MET A 274 22.34 -14.44 -0.93
N THR A 275 22.07 -13.30 -1.58
CA THR A 275 21.47 -13.22 -2.91
C THR A 275 22.38 -13.84 -3.97
N GLN A 276 23.66 -13.49 -3.99
CA GLN A 276 24.64 -14.11 -4.91
C GLN A 276 24.66 -15.63 -4.73
N LYS A 277 24.69 -16.10 -3.48
CA LYS A 277 24.70 -17.53 -3.21
C LYS A 277 23.42 -18.21 -3.69
N ALA A 278 22.26 -17.57 -3.52
CA ALA A 278 20.99 -18.11 -3.99
C ALA A 278 20.95 -18.22 -5.52
N LEU A 279 21.35 -17.16 -6.22
CA LEU A 279 21.44 -17.14 -7.68
C LEU A 279 22.38 -18.26 -8.19
N ASP A 280 23.57 -18.39 -7.60
CA ASP A 280 24.52 -19.45 -7.98
C ASP A 280 24.02 -20.86 -7.67
N TRP A 281 23.19 -21.03 -6.63
CA TRP A 281 22.67 -22.34 -6.20
C TRP A 281 21.53 -22.84 -7.09
N LEU A 282 20.72 -21.91 -7.61
CA LEU A 282 19.50 -22.20 -8.37
C LEU A 282 19.71 -22.20 -9.89
N ASP A 283 20.82 -21.64 -10.40
CA ASP A 283 21.02 -21.43 -11.85
C ASP A 283 21.16 -22.71 -12.68
N ASP A 284 21.57 -23.83 -12.06
CA ASP A 284 21.80 -25.10 -12.77
C ASP A 284 20.49 -25.84 -13.14
N ASP A 285 19.32 -25.31 -12.74
CA ASP A 285 18.01 -25.88 -13.05
C ASP A 285 17.60 -25.58 -14.51
N PRO A 286 17.40 -26.61 -15.37
CA PRO A 286 17.02 -26.38 -16.77
C PRO A 286 15.59 -25.84 -16.94
N GLU A 287 14.71 -26.03 -15.96
CA GLU A 287 13.36 -25.43 -15.94
C GLU A 287 13.39 -23.97 -15.44
N GLY A 288 14.49 -23.53 -14.82
CA GLY A 288 14.66 -22.19 -14.25
C GLY A 288 14.38 -22.15 -12.75
N PHE A 289 14.22 -20.94 -12.20
CA PHE A 289 13.97 -20.78 -10.77
C PHE A 289 13.12 -19.57 -10.41
N PHE A 290 12.43 -19.67 -9.27
CA PHE A 290 11.82 -18.54 -8.58
C PHE A 290 12.61 -18.20 -7.32
N LEU A 291 12.94 -16.93 -7.12
CA LEU A 291 13.68 -16.45 -5.96
C LEU A 291 12.98 -15.23 -5.33
N LEU A 292 12.61 -15.35 -4.07
CA LEU A 292 12.21 -14.23 -3.21
C LEU A 292 13.42 -13.72 -2.43
N VAL A 293 13.64 -12.40 -2.43
CA VAL A 293 14.65 -11.72 -1.62
C VAL A 293 14.03 -10.56 -0.86
N GLU A 294 14.22 -10.52 0.45
CA GLU A 294 13.59 -9.52 1.31
C GLU A 294 14.62 -8.69 2.10
N GLY A 295 14.51 -7.37 2.00
CA GLY A 295 15.17 -6.39 2.85
C GLY A 295 14.29 -5.99 4.04
N ALA A 296 14.07 -6.90 4.98
CA ALA A 296 13.06 -6.79 6.04
C ALA A 296 13.36 -5.74 7.13
N ARG A 297 14.60 -5.28 7.20
CA ARG A 297 15.03 -4.37 8.27
C ARG A 297 14.67 -2.91 7.96
N ILE A 298 14.21 -2.60 6.75
CA ILE A 298 13.73 -1.27 6.36
C ILE A 298 12.50 -0.89 7.19
N ASP A 299 11.50 -1.77 7.27
CA ASP A 299 10.29 -1.58 8.08
C ASP A 299 10.61 -1.43 9.58
N HIS A 300 11.38 -2.36 10.13
CA HIS A 300 11.78 -2.31 11.54
C HIS A 300 12.49 -1.00 11.91
N ALA A 301 13.31 -0.46 11.00
CA ALA A 301 13.96 0.84 11.18
C ALA A 301 12.96 1.99 11.07
N SER A 302 12.00 1.89 10.15
CA SER A 302 10.92 2.85 9.92
C SER A 302 9.94 2.93 11.10
N HIS A 303 9.54 1.82 11.72
CA HIS A 303 8.78 1.81 12.97
C HIS A 303 9.48 2.55 14.13
N SER A 304 10.80 2.73 14.05
CA SER A 304 11.59 3.49 15.02
C SER A 304 11.99 4.90 14.55
N ASN A 305 11.53 5.31 13.36
CA ASN A 305 11.87 6.56 12.68
C ASN A 305 13.37 6.83 12.65
N SER A 306 14.17 5.79 12.37
CA SER A 306 15.63 5.85 12.42
C SER A 306 16.23 6.03 11.04
N GLU A 307 16.42 7.28 10.58
CA GLU A 307 16.80 7.57 9.19
C GLU A 307 18.09 6.86 8.73
N GLU A 308 19.14 6.89 9.55
CA GLU A 308 20.43 6.26 9.21
C GLU A 308 20.28 4.76 8.96
N ARG A 309 19.51 4.06 9.81
CA ARG A 309 19.23 2.64 9.64
C ARG A 309 18.37 2.38 8.42
N VAL A 310 17.31 3.16 8.22
CA VAL A 310 16.43 3.03 7.04
C VAL A 310 17.26 3.12 5.76
N PHE A 311 18.10 4.15 5.64
CA PHE A 311 18.88 4.37 4.42
C PHE A 311 19.95 3.30 4.19
N ASP A 312 20.63 2.82 5.24
CA ASP A 312 21.59 1.72 5.11
C ASP A 312 20.91 0.40 4.73
N GLU A 313 19.70 0.10 5.24
CA GLU A 313 18.96 -1.11 4.87
C GLU A 313 18.39 -1.04 3.44
N VAL A 314 17.93 0.13 3.00
CA VAL A 314 17.54 0.36 1.59
C VAL A 314 18.74 0.12 0.67
N LEU A 315 19.93 0.60 1.04
CA LEU A 315 21.14 0.37 0.26
C LEU A 315 21.59 -1.09 0.29
N ALA A 316 21.36 -1.82 1.38
CA ALA A 316 21.63 -3.26 1.43
C ALA A 316 20.71 -4.07 0.49
N LEU A 317 19.45 -3.66 0.36
CA LEU A 317 18.54 -4.20 -0.68
C LEU A 317 19.00 -3.81 -2.08
N ASP A 318 19.41 -2.55 -2.28
CA ASP A 318 19.91 -2.07 -3.57
C ASP A 318 21.17 -2.82 -4.03
N ASP A 319 22.10 -3.10 -3.12
CA ASP A 319 23.29 -3.92 -3.40
C ASP A 319 22.91 -5.35 -3.80
N ALA A 320 21.84 -5.91 -3.24
CA ALA A 320 21.31 -7.23 -3.62
C ALA A 320 20.67 -7.20 -5.03
N VAL A 321 19.94 -6.13 -5.37
CA VAL A 321 19.43 -5.89 -6.72
C VAL A 321 20.58 -5.73 -7.72
N ALA A 322 21.60 -4.94 -7.38
CA ALA A 322 22.80 -4.78 -8.18
C ALA A 322 23.53 -6.11 -8.43
N THR A 323 23.54 -6.97 -7.41
CA THR A 323 24.10 -8.32 -7.50
C THR A 323 23.33 -9.18 -8.52
N ALA A 324 22.00 -9.18 -8.47
CA ALA A 324 21.19 -9.91 -9.45
C ALA A 324 21.35 -9.37 -10.88
N LEU A 325 21.38 -8.04 -11.05
CA LEU A 325 21.65 -7.40 -12.33
C LEU A 325 23.02 -7.82 -12.89
N ALA A 326 24.06 -7.80 -12.06
CA ALA A 326 25.42 -8.18 -12.45
C ALA A 326 25.52 -9.68 -12.79
N TRP A 327 24.81 -10.53 -12.05
CA TRP A 327 24.74 -11.98 -12.29
C TRP A 327 24.03 -12.32 -13.61
N SER A 328 22.93 -11.60 -13.93
CA SER A 328 22.02 -11.96 -15.00
C SER A 328 22.67 -12.11 -16.38
N GLY A 329 23.61 -11.24 -16.76
CA GLY A 329 24.32 -11.34 -18.04
C GLY A 329 23.37 -11.46 -19.25
N SER A 330 23.25 -12.67 -19.83
CA SER A 330 22.32 -12.99 -20.93
C SER A 330 21.18 -13.94 -20.52
N ARG A 331 20.95 -14.12 -19.23
CA ARG A 331 19.87 -14.92 -18.66
C ARG A 331 18.53 -14.30 -19.06
N ASP A 332 17.56 -15.15 -19.38
CA ASP A 332 16.17 -14.73 -19.44
C ASP A 332 15.70 -14.38 -18.02
N LEU A 333 15.68 -13.08 -17.70
CA LEU A 333 15.40 -12.56 -16.37
C LEU A 333 14.07 -11.80 -16.39
N THR A 334 13.15 -12.23 -15.53
CA THR A 334 12.06 -11.39 -15.04
C THR A 334 12.36 -11.02 -13.60
N MET A 335 12.45 -9.73 -13.32
CA MET A 335 12.76 -9.23 -11.99
C MET A 335 11.84 -8.07 -11.63
N ILE A 336 11.29 -8.14 -10.42
CA ILE A 336 10.48 -7.09 -9.81
C ILE A 336 11.15 -6.68 -8.49
N VAL A 337 11.28 -5.39 -8.24
CA VAL A 337 11.68 -4.80 -6.96
C VAL A 337 10.53 -3.92 -6.50
N THR A 338 9.96 -4.22 -5.34
CA THR A 338 8.86 -3.44 -4.77
C THR A 338 8.85 -3.52 -3.25
N ALA A 339 7.76 -3.09 -2.62
CA ALA A 339 7.52 -3.20 -1.20
C ALA A 339 6.16 -3.86 -0.95
N ASP A 340 5.97 -4.34 0.27
CA ASP A 340 4.71 -4.88 0.76
C ASP A 340 3.77 -3.77 1.28
N HIS A 341 4.33 -2.69 1.84
CA HIS A 341 3.65 -1.44 2.23
C HIS A 341 4.67 -0.31 2.44
N GLU A 342 4.20 0.92 2.66
CA GLU A 342 5.03 2.00 3.19
C GLU A 342 4.99 1.96 4.74
N CYS A 343 6.06 2.41 5.39
CA CYS A 343 6.09 2.54 6.85
C CYS A 343 6.63 3.90 7.30
N GLY A 344 5.89 4.53 8.21
CA GLY A 344 6.30 5.71 8.99
C GLY A 344 5.97 7.06 8.35
N GLY A 345 5.52 7.10 7.09
CA GLY A 345 5.28 8.35 6.38
C GLY A 345 6.54 9.21 6.31
N LEU A 346 7.64 8.65 5.79
CA LEU A 346 8.92 9.34 5.64
C LEU A 346 8.87 10.41 4.55
N GLU A 347 9.32 11.62 4.83
CA GLU A 347 9.44 12.71 3.86
C GLU A 347 10.87 13.29 3.87
N VAL A 348 11.59 13.20 2.75
CA VAL A 348 12.93 13.80 2.61
C VAL A 348 12.81 15.26 2.16
N THR A 349 12.98 16.19 3.11
CA THR A 349 12.73 17.63 2.92
C THR A 349 13.95 18.43 2.46
N GLY A 350 15.15 17.85 2.45
CA GLY A 350 16.36 18.56 2.04
C GLY A 350 17.50 17.65 1.61
N THR A 351 18.30 18.14 0.66
CA THR A 351 19.47 17.43 0.13
C THR A 351 20.66 17.49 1.09
N SER A 352 21.53 16.48 1.02
CA SER A 352 22.80 16.40 1.75
C SER A 352 23.95 15.99 0.83
N ALA A 353 25.18 16.09 1.33
CA ALA A 353 26.34 15.48 0.66
C ALA A 353 26.33 13.96 0.86
N ALA A 354 27.00 13.22 -0.02
CA ALA A 354 27.18 11.77 0.12
C ALA A 354 27.73 11.39 1.51
N GLY A 355 27.18 10.34 2.11
CA GLY A 355 27.47 9.85 3.45
C GLY A 355 26.90 10.71 4.58
N VAL A 356 26.06 11.71 4.28
CA VAL A 356 25.38 12.53 5.27
C VAL A 356 23.88 12.31 5.13
N THR A 357 23.22 11.93 6.22
CA THR A 357 21.76 11.73 6.26
C THR A 357 21.04 12.97 5.74
N PRO A 358 20.19 12.85 4.71
CA PRO A 358 19.39 13.97 4.23
C PRO A 358 18.43 14.47 5.30
N THR A 359 18.03 15.74 5.21
CA THR A 359 17.05 16.29 6.16
C THR A 359 15.71 15.66 5.88
N SER A 360 15.11 15.04 6.90
CA SER A 360 13.89 14.24 6.76
C SER A 360 12.89 14.58 7.86
N ALA A 361 11.62 14.27 7.62
CA ALA A 361 10.55 14.34 8.59
C ALA A 361 9.78 13.01 8.58
N TRP A 362 9.27 12.61 9.74
CA TRP A 362 8.43 11.42 9.89
C TRP A 362 7.07 11.84 10.39
N ARG A 363 6.02 11.19 9.89
CA ARG A 363 4.63 11.48 10.28
C ARG A 363 4.15 10.50 11.34
N TRP A 364 4.43 9.22 11.13
CA TRP A 364 3.98 8.14 11.98
C TRP A 364 5.13 7.21 12.32
N ALA A 365 4.80 6.09 12.93
CA ALA A 365 5.69 4.99 13.24
C ALA A 365 4.97 3.65 12.97
N GLN A 366 4.01 3.66 12.04
CA GLN A 366 3.16 2.55 11.64
C GLN A 366 3.15 2.47 10.12
N HIS A 367 2.62 1.37 9.59
CA HIS A 367 2.40 1.23 8.15
C HIS A 367 1.43 2.28 7.64
N THR A 368 1.49 2.60 6.36
CA THR A 368 0.53 3.49 5.69
C THR A 368 0.02 2.84 4.40
N ASN A 369 -1.04 3.40 3.82
CA ASN A 369 -1.57 2.97 2.52
C ASN A 369 -0.92 3.72 1.35
N ALA A 370 0.07 4.57 1.62
CA ALA A 370 0.75 5.30 0.59
C ALA A 370 1.28 4.34 -0.48
N ASP A 371 1.09 4.72 -1.74
CA ASP A 371 1.61 3.97 -2.88
C ASP A 371 3.11 3.64 -2.70
N VAL A 372 3.48 2.38 -2.99
CA VAL A 372 4.87 1.93 -2.97
C VAL A 372 5.48 1.85 -4.37
N PRO A 373 6.80 2.01 -4.52
CA PRO A 373 7.44 1.90 -5.83
C PRO A 373 7.44 0.46 -6.34
N ILE A 374 7.31 0.32 -7.66
CA ILE A 374 7.68 -0.90 -8.38
C ILE A 374 8.69 -0.57 -9.48
N TYR A 375 9.80 -1.31 -9.50
CA TYR A 375 10.82 -1.28 -10.53
C TYR A 375 10.94 -2.67 -11.14
N ALA A 376 10.88 -2.80 -12.47
CA ALA A 376 10.82 -4.11 -13.10
C ALA A 376 11.54 -4.22 -14.44
N THR A 377 11.93 -5.45 -14.77
CA THR A 377 12.38 -5.88 -16.10
C THR A 377 11.79 -7.23 -16.45
N GLY A 378 11.73 -7.57 -17.73
CA GLY A 378 11.06 -8.76 -18.26
C GLY A 378 9.89 -8.42 -19.19
N THR A 379 9.53 -9.34 -20.06
CA THR A 379 8.53 -9.08 -21.11
C THR A 379 7.15 -8.74 -20.53
N LEU A 380 6.71 -9.51 -19.53
CA LEU A 380 5.38 -9.39 -18.94
C LEU A 380 5.28 -8.30 -17.86
N THR A 381 6.38 -7.64 -17.51
CA THR A 381 6.41 -6.56 -16.50
C THR A 381 6.31 -5.16 -17.11
N THR A 382 6.23 -5.04 -18.45
CA THR A 382 5.96 -3.78 -19.16
C THR A 382 4.66 -3.10 -18.73
N LEU A 383 3.71 -3.88 -18.18
CA LEU A 383 2.42 -3.37 -17.69
C LEU A 383 2.56 -2.41 -16.49
N PHE A 384 3.70 -2.41 -15.81
CA PHE A 384 3.94 -1.52 -14.67
C PHE A 384 4.43 -0.13 -15.09
N ASP A 385 4.90 0.05 -16.33
CA ASP A 385 5.58 1.28 -16.76
C ASP A 385 4.62 2.48 -16.84
N GLY A 386 4.80 3.42 -15.92
CA GLY A 386 3.97 4.62 -15.77
C GLY A 386 2.59 4.38 -15.16
N GLU A 387 2.31 3.16 -14.71
CA GLU A 387 0.98 2.75 -14.22
C GLU A 387 0.90 2.78 -12.68
N ARG A 388 -0.31 3.00 -12.18
CA ARG A 388 -0.70 2.84 -10.77
C ARG A 388 -1.62 1.63 -10.66
N LEU A 389 -1.16 0.55 -10.05
CA LEU A 389 -1.86 -0.74 -10.02
C LEU A 389 -2.04 -1.23 -8.58
N ASP A 390 -2.83 -2.28 -8.39
CA ASP A 390 -2.86 -3.02 -7.12
C ASP A 390 -1.76 -4.09 -7.11
N GLN A 391 -1.19 -4.39 -5.94
CA GLN A 391 -0.15 -5.42 -5.78
C GLN A 391 -0.52 -6.83 -6.27
N LEU A 392 -1.80 -7.15 -6.48
CA LEU A 392 -2.22 -8.40 -7.14
C LEU A 392 -1.63 -8.56 -8.56
N TRP A 393 -1.27 -7.46 -9.23
CA TRP A 393 -0.59 -7.51 -10.52
C TRP A 393 0.83 -8.09 -10.43
N VAL A 394 1.50 -8.01 -9.26
CA VAL A 394 2.79 -8.67 -9.03
C VAL A 394 2.63 -10.18 -9.15
N HIS A 395 1.64 -10.75 -8.44
CA HIS A 395 1.32 -12.17 -8.55
C HIS A 395 1.02 -12.55 -10.00
N ALA A 396 0.08 -11.85 -10.64
CA ALA A 396 -0.36 -12.18 -11.99
C ALA A 396 0.78 -12.16 -13.02
N ALA A 397 1.71 -11.19 -12.91
CA ALA A 397 2.86 -11.10 -13.82
C ALA A 397 3.88 -12.23 -13.58
N LEU A 398 4.16 -12.56 -12.32
CA LEU A 398 5.12 -13.60 -11.96
C LEU A 398 4.56 -15.00 -12.25
N GLU A 399 3.29 -15.25 -11.94
CA GLU A 399 2.58 -16.50 -12.26
C GLU A 399 2.58 -16.75 -13.77
N ALA A 400 2.19 -15.74 -14.56
CA ALA A 400 2.20 -15.84 -16.03
C ALA A 400 3.63 -16.13 -16.56
N THR A 401 4.66 -15.55 -15.94
CA THR A 401 6.05 -15.82 -16.32
C THR A 401 6.46 -17.26 -15.98
N ILE A 402 6.14 -17.73 -14.77
CA ILE A 402 6.39 -19.10 -14.32
C ILE A 402 5.70 -20.12 -15.23
N ASN A 403 4.46 -19.84 -15.63
CA ASN A 403 3.67 -20.70 -16.50
C ASN A 403 4.10 -20.64 -17.99
N GLY A 404 4.96 -19.70 -18.36
CA GLY A 404 5.35 -19.46 -19.76
C GLY A 404 4.23 -18.88 -20.62
N ASP A 405 3.31 -18.13 -20.00
CA ASP A 405 2.19 -17.49 -20.68
C ASP A 405 2.64 -16.32 -21.56
N SER A 406 1.85 -16.04 -22.60
CA SER A 406 2.13 -14.92 -23.51
C SER A 406 1.60 -13.57 -23.04
N ALA A 407 0.77 -13.54 -22.00
CA ALA A 407 0.11 -12.35 -21.49
C ALA A 407 -0.30 -12.53 -20.02
N VAL A 408 -0.38 -11.42 -19.30
CA VAL A 408 -0.83 -11.38 -17.90
C VAL A 408 -2.36 -11.34 -17.84
N SER A 409 -2.95 -12.21 -17.03
CA SER A 409 -4.39 -12.18 -16.75
C SER A 409 -4.72 -11.02 -15.81
N THR A 410 -5.78 -10.26 -16.11
CA THR A 410 -6.23 -9.16 -15.25
C THR A 410 -6.77 -9.73 -13.93
N PRO A 411 -6.15 -9.39 -12.76
CA PRO A 411 -6.66 -9.82 -11.47
C PRO A 411 -8.00 -9.15 -11.15
N THR A 412 -8.84 -9.84 -10.39
CA THR A 412 -10.07 -9.25 -9.84
C THR A 412 -9.73 -8.62 -8.49
N ILE A 413 -9.80 -7.31 -8.40
CA ILE A 413 -9.54 -6.56 -7.16
C ILE A 413 -10.90 -6.38 -6.46
N PRO A 414 -11.07 -6.82 -5.20
CA PRO A 414 -12.29 -6.55 -4.43
C PRO A 414 -12.37 -5.06 -4.08
N LEU A 415 -13.50 -4.62 -3.54
CA LEU A 415 -13.55 -3.30 -2.88
C LEU A 415 -12.60 -3.33 -1.69
N LEU A 416 -11.79 -2.30 -1.55
CA LEU A 416 -10.79 -2.19 -0.51
C LEU A 416 -10.95 -0.83 0.15
N ALA A 417 -10.83 -0.83 1.47
CA ALA A 417 -10.98 0.38 2.25
C ALA A 417 -9.59 1.06 2.33
N ASP A 418 -9.13 1.52 1.17
CA ASP A 418 -7.75 1.94 0.92
C ASP A 418 -7.58 3.47 0.98
N GLY A 419 -8.69 4.22 0.96
CA GLY A 419 -8.69 5.69 0.93
C GLY A 419 -8.90 6.24 -0.49
N THR A 420 -8.88 5.39 -1.51
CA THR A 420 -9.11 5.72 -2.92
C THR A 420 -10.53 5.37 -3.33
N THR A 421 -11.44 6.33 -3.19
CA THR A 421 -12.89 6.12 -3.35
C THR A 421 -13.35 5.78 -4.78
N ALA A 422 -12.44 5.76 -5.76
CA ALA A 422 -12.76 5.59 -7.17
C ALA A 422 -13.30 4.19 -7.49
N ASP A 423 -12.90 3.17 -6.74
CA ASP A 423 -13.35 1.79 -6.86
C ASP A 423 -14.83 1.61 -6.44
N LEU A 424 -15.36 2.47 -5.56
CA LEU A 424 -16.76 2.49 -5.13
C LEU A 424 -17.75 2.93 -6.22
N GLY A 425 -17.26 3.32 -7.40
CA GLY A 425 -18.07 3.66 -8.56
C GLY A 425 -18.44 5.15 -8.62
N ALA A 426 -19.65 5.48 -9.08
CA ALA A 426 -20.00 6.86 -9.44
C ALA A 426 -20.26 7.77 -8.23
N VAL A 427 -19.86 9.05 -8.34
CA VAL A 427 -20.26 10.12 -7.42
C VAL A 427 -21.79 10.24 -7.38
N VAL A 428 -22.37 10.07 -6.19
CA VAL A 428 -23.82 10.18 -5.96
C VAL A 428 -24.20 11.62 -5.61
N VAL A 429 -23.36 12.28 -4.83
CA VAL A 429 -23.50 13.69 -4.45
C VAL A 429 -22.18 14.38 -4.67
N ALA A 430 -22.18 15.54 -5.33
CA ALA A 430 -21.01 16.41 -5.43
C ALA A 430 -21.34 17.75 -4.75
N GLN A 431 -20.42 18.25 -3.93
CA GLN A 431 -20.50 19.58 -3.35
C GLN A 431 -20.24 20.62 -4.45
N ALA A 432 -21.14 21.60 -4.53
CA ALA A 432 -21.13 22.62 -5.59
C ALA A 432 -20.72 24.02 -5.09
N TRP A 433 -20.32 24.18 -3.82
CA TRP A 433 -20.16 25.50 -3.19
C TRP A 433 -18.95 25.58 -2.25
N PRO A 434 -18.23 26.73 -2.21
CA PRO A 434 -17.15 26.98 -1.25
C PRO A 434 -17.71 27.06 0.18
N THR A 435 -17.10 26.34 1.13
CA THR A 435 -17.45 26.45 2.55
C THR A 435 -16.81 27.70 3.16
N THR A 436 -17.49 28.41 4.07
CA THR A 436 -16.88 29.51 4.87
C THR A 436 -16.14 28.98 6.10
N PHE A 437 -15.80 27.69 6.08
CA PHE A 437 -15.21 26.89 7.15
C PHE A 437 -13.75 27.30 7.41
N GLY A 438 -13.55 28.50 7.93
CA GLY A 438 -12.22 29.04 8.27
C GLY A 438 -11.26 29.16 7.08
N ALA A 439 -10.02 29.56 7.37
CA ALA A 439 -8.91 29.43 6.41
C ALA A 439 -8.28 28.05 6.64
N GLY A 440 -8.30 27.16 5.65
CA GLY A 440 -7.76 25.80 5.81
C GLY A 440 -8.43 24.77 4.89
N TYR A 441 -8.05 23.51 5.10
CA TYR A 441 -8.40 22.35 4.30
C TYR A 441 -9.65 21.63 4.86
N ASN A 442 -10.84 22.20 4.63
CA ASN A 442 -12.11 21.77 5.25
C ASN A 442 -13.22 21.58 4.19
N GLN A 443 -13.08 20.60 3.30
CA GLN A 443 -13.98 20.40 2.15
C GLN A 443 -14.53 18.97 2.09
N LEU A 444 -15.79 18.84 1.69
CA LEU A 444 -16.47 17.56 1.47
C LEU A 444 -16.94 17.58 0.01
N ASP A 445 -16.10 17.15 -0.91
CA ASP A 445 -16.26 17.35 -2.34
C ASP A 445 -17.27 16.40 -2.97
N ALA A 446 -17.28 15.12 -2.57
CA ALA A 446 -18.19 14.16 -3.13
C ALA A 446 -18.49 13.00 -2.18
N LEU A 447 -19.60 12.31 -2.42
CA LEU A 447 -20.01 11.10 -1.71
C LEU A 447 -20.35 10.00 -2.71
N ARG A 448 -19.83 8.82 -2.42
CA ARG A 448 -20.08 7.56 -3.10
C ARG A 448 -20.65 6.58 -2.09
N VAL A 449 -21.68 5.85 -2.50
CA VAL A 449 -22.31 4.83 -1.68
C VAL A 449 -22.57 3.62 -2.55
N THR A 450 -21.99 2.49 -2.17
CA THR A 450 -22.20 1.20 -2.81
C THR A 450 -22.27 0.10 -1.75
N ALA A 451 -22.44 -1.14 -2.18
CA ALA A 451 -22.57 -2.28 -1.29
C ALA A 451 -22.03 -3.54 -1.97
N ASP A 452 -21.69 -4.53 -1.16
CA ASP A 452 -21.41 -5.89 -1.62
C ASP A 452 -21.83 -6.91 -0.55
N ALA A 453 -21.33 -8.14 -0.62
CA ALA A 453 -21.65 -9.17 0.37
C ALA A 453 -21.02 -8.89 1.76
N ASP A 454 -19.96 -8.06 1.80
CA ASP A 454 -19.20 -7.78 3.01
C ASP A 454 -19.87 -6.64 3.80
N GLY A 455 -20.37 -5.61 3.11
CA GLY A 455 -21.07 -4.52 3.78
C GLY A 455 -21.56 -3.37 2.90
N LEU A 456 -21.93 -2.29 3.59
CA LEU A 456 -22.20 -0.98 3.01
C LEU A 456 -20.89 -0.20 2.91
N TRP A 457 -20.58 0.31 1.74
CA TRP A 457 -19.38 1.09 1.46
C TRP A 457 -19.73 2.56 1.32
N VAL A 458 -18.99 3.42 2.02
CA VAL A 458 -19.15 4.87 2.00
C VAL A 458 -17.81 5.52 1.71
N GLY A 459 -17.72 6.18 0.57
CA GLY A 459 -16.55 6.98 0.17
C GLY A 459 -16.89 8.45 0.17
N VAL A 460 -16.01 9.27 0.73
CA VAL A 460 -16.17 10.71 0.88
C VAL A 460 -14.92 11.41 0.38
N ASP A 461 -15.00 11.93 -0.83
CA ASP A 461 -13.94 12.72 -1.46
C ASP A 461 -13.91 14.07 -0.72
N GLY A 462 -12.74 14.53 -0.31
CA GLY A 462 -12.62 15.79 0.43
C GLY A 462 -11.24 15.98 1.06
N VAL A 463 -11.04 17.13 1.69
CA VAL A 463 -9.80 17.46 2.40
C VAL A 463 -10.15 17.79 3.84
N TYR A 464 -9.48 17.11 4.79
CA TYR A 464 -9.75 17.20 6.22
C TYR A 464 -8.47 17.54 6.98
N GLU A 465 -8.49 18.54 7.86
CA GLU A 465 -7.33 18.93 8.67
C GLU A 465 -7.18 18.07 9.93
N ARG A 466 -5.94 17.63 10.20
CA ARG A 466 -5.66 16.73 11.32
C ARG A 466 -6.01 17.31 12.68
N GLY A 467 -6.81 16.58 13.46
CA GLY A 467 -7.17 16.98 14.83
C GLY A 467 -8.06 18.22 14.89
N GLU A 468 -8.38 18.82 13.75
CA GLU A 468 -9.21 20.01 13.59
C GLU A 468 -10.57 19.65 12.98
N ASN A 469 -10.69 18.53 12.27
CA ASN A 469 -11.92 18.06 11.63
C ASN A 469 -12.32 16.64 12.04
N ALA A 470 -13.62 16.35 11.97
CA ALA A 470 -14.20 15.02 12.04
C ALA A 470 -15.21 14.81 10.90
N VAL A 471 -15.12 13.68 10.19
CA VAL A 471 -16.17 13.21 9.27
C VAL A 471 -17.08 12.28 10.04
N LEU A 472 -18.38 12.54 10.02
CA LEU A 472 -19.42 11.73 10.63
C LEU A 472 -20.33 11.17 9.54
N VAL A 473 -20.51 9.86 9.53
CA VAL A 473 -21.45 9.15 8.68
C VAL A 473 -22.59 8.61 9.54
N LEU A 474 -23.81 8.88 9.09
CA LEU A 474 -25.07 8.52 9.71
C LEU A 474 -25.81 7.56 8.78
N VAL A 475 -26.30 6.44 9.31
CA VAL A 475 -26.95 5.39 8.53
C VAL A 475 -28.29 5.02 9.16
N ASP A 476 -29.35 5.11 8.36
CA ASP A 476 -30.67 4.54 8.62
C ASP A 476 -30.76 3.24 7.82
N VAL A 477 -31.00 2.12 8.50
CA VAL A 477 -30.97 0.78 7.90
C VAL A 477 -32.37 0.29 7.50
N ASP A 478 -33.41 1.05 7.85
CA ASP A 478 -34.81 0.76 7.56
C ASP A 478 -35.59 1.98 7.03
N TYR A 479 -34.95 2.74 6.16
CA TYR A 479 -35.46 3.99 5.58
C TYR A 479 -36.93 3.89 5.18
N GLY A 480 -37.75 4.80 5.70
CA GLY A 480 -39.21 4.79 5.54
C GLY A 480 -39.97 4.34 6.80
N ALA A 481 -39.29 3.75 7.79
CA ALA A 481 -39.91 3.32 9.03
C ALA A 481 -40.02 4.44 10.08
N GLY A 482 -39.17 5.47 10.01
CA GLY A 482 -39.06 6.53 11.02
C GLY A 482 -38.61 5.99 12.39
N THR A 483 -37.94 4.83 12.39
CA THR A 483 -37.35 4.18 13.56
C THR A 483 -35.85 4.43 13.57
N GLY A 484 -35.23 4.45 14.75
CA GLY A 484 -33.80 4.73 14.89
C GLY A 484 -33.46 5.25 16.28
N LEU A 485 -32.21 5.68 16.48
CA LEU A 485 -31.80 6.48 17.63
C LEU A 485 -32.62 7.77 17.57
N GLY A 486 -33.70 7.85 18.37
CA GLY A 486 -34.55 9.04 18.42
C GLY A 486 -33.74 10.32 18.69
N GLY A 487 -34.37 11.50 18.58
CA GLY A 487 -33.73 12.83 18.60
C GLY A 487 -32.84 13.24 19.80
N ASP A 488 -32.39 12.31 20.64
CA ASP A 488 -31.30 12.43 21.60
C ASP A 488 -30.12 11.53 21.16
N LEU A 489 -29.53 11.79 19.98
CA LEU A 489 -28.25 11.20 19.57
C LEU A 489 -27.13 11.77 20.45
N SER A 490 -26.93 11.18 21.63
CA SER A 490 -25.80 11.51 22.52
C SER A 490 -24.58 10.68 22.12
N LEU A 491 -23.81 11.18 21.15
CA LEU A 491 -22.57 10.59 20.68
C LEU A 491 -21.45 10.89 21.71
N VAL A 492 -21.06 9.90 22.52
CA VAL A 492 -20.00 10.01 23.54
C VAL A 492 -19.09 8.77 23.46
N ASP A 493 -17.84 8.95 23.04
CA ASP A 493 -16.76 7.96 22.99
C ASP A 493 -16.03 7.80 24.34
N GLY A 494 -16.15 8.79 25.24
CA GLY A 494 -15.63 8.75 26.61
C GLY A 494 -14.18 9.20 26.78
N VAL A 495 -13.48 9.58 25.70
CA VAL A 495 -12.15 10.20 25.69
C VAL A 495 -11.83 10.87 24.34
N GLY A 496 -11.68 12.20 24.28
CA GLY A 496 -10.89 12.86 23.23
C GLY A 496 -11.49 14.12 22.58
N ALA A 497 -10.92 14.49 21.43
CA ALA A 497 -11.37 15.61 20.58
C ALA A 497 -12.62 15.26 19.75
N LEU A 498 -12.80 13.97 19.43
CA LEU A 498 -13.97 13.45 18.73
C LEU A 498 -15.22 13.59 19.62
N ASP A 499 -15.16 13.18 20.89
CA ASP A 499 -16.14 13.50 21.93
C ASP A 499 -16.59 14.98 21.96
N PHE A 500 -15.65 15.92 21.88
CA PHE A 500 -15.96 17.34 21.87
C PHE A 500 -16.74 17.72 20.60
N ALA A 501 -16.25 17.33 19.42
CA ALA A 501 -16.92 17.56 18.14
C ALA A 501 -18.33 16.94 18.11
N LEU A 502 -18.45 15.69 18.54
CA LEU A 502 -19.70 14.95 18.63
C LEU A 502 -20.69 15.56 19.64
N SER A 503 -20.21 16.07 20.78
CA SER A 503 -21.05 16.75 21.78
C SER A 503 -21.60 18.11 21.33
N THR A 504 -21.02 18.71 20.28
CA THR A 504 -21.49 19.98 19.70
C THR A 504 -22.54 19.79 18.61
N LEU A 505 -22.75 18.56 18.14
CA LEU A 505 -23.74 18.23 17.11
C LEU A 505 -25.12 18.03 17.72
N ASP A 506 -26.05 18.90 17.34
CA ASP A 506 -27.49 18.67 17.52
C ASP A 506 -28.09 18.35 16.14
N VAL A 507 -28.29 17.05 15.87
CA VAL A 507 -28.88 16.57 14.61
C VAL A 507 -30.38 16.39 14.82
N SER A 508 -31.19 17.25 14.22
CA SER A 508 -32.65 17.14 14.25
C SER A 508 -33.16 16.85 12.84
N PRO A 509 -33.43 15.58 12.48
CA PRO A 509 -34.03 15.28 11.19
C PRO A 509 -35.45 15.86 11.16
N GLU A 510 -35.75 16.72 10.17
CA GLU A 510 -37.12 17.21 9.91
C GLU A 510 -37.97 16.20 9.11
N LEU A 511 -37.44 14.98 8.89
CA LEU A 511 -38.06 13.92 8.11
C LEU A 511 -38.76 12.91 9.02
N VAL A 512 -40.08 12.76 8.87
CA VAL A 512 -40.94 11.85 9.68
C VAL A 512 -40.57 10.37 9.47
N ASP A 513 -39.97 10.05 8.33
CA ASP A 513 -39.69 8.70 7.88
C ASP A 513 -38.19 8.31 8.01
N LEU A 514 -37.35 9.18 8.57
CA LEU A 514 -35.91 9.00 8.76
C LEU A 514 -35.58 8.85 10.24
N GLY A 515 -34.82 7.81 10.60
CA GLY A 515 -34.22 7.66 11.92
C GLY A 515 -32.88 6.95 11.83
N PHE A 516 -31.80 7.60 12.25
CA PHE A 516 -30.48 6.98 12.14
C PHE A 516 -30.31 5.85 13.15
N ASP A 517 -30.00 4.65 12.66
CA ASP A 517 -29.74 3.47 13.47
C ASP A 517 -28.27 3.38 13.89
N VAL A 518 -27.38 3.93 13.05
CA VAL A 518 -25.93 3.87 13.23
C VAL A 518 -25.31 5.23 12.93
N ALA A 519 -24.30 5.59 13.72
CA ALA A 519 -23.44 6.74 13.47
C ALA A 519 -21.99 6.33 13.73
N PHE A 520 -21.07 6.75 12.86
CA PHE A 520 -19.64 6.54 13.03
C PHE A 520 -18.86 7.73 12.48
N GLY A 521 -17.71 8.04 13.07
CA GLY A 521 -16.90 9.14 12.58
C GLY A 521 -15.42 8.92 12.76
N ALA A 522 -14.64 9.67 12.00
CA ALA A 522 -13.19 9.69 12.03
C ALA A 522 -12.69 11.12 12.15
N LEU A 523 -11.67 11.33 12.98
CA LEU A 523 -10.92 12.58 12.99
C LEU A 523 -10.03 12.64 11.74
N GLY A 524 -9.92 13.80 11.11
CA GLY A 524 -9.02 14.01 9.99
C GLY A 524 -7.60 13.56 10.36
N ALA A 525 -6.93 12.83 9.47
CA ALA A 525 -5.53 12.38 9.56
C ALA A 525 -5.15 11.67 10.87
N GLU A 526 -6.12 11.04 11.54
CA GLU A 526 -5.88 10.08 12.61
C GLU A 526 -6.25 8.66 12.17
N GLU A 527 -5.36 7.71 12.43
CA GLU A 527 -5.61 6.28 12.29
C GLU A 527 -6.69 5.90 13.32
N VAL A 528 -7.87 5.49 12.84
CA VAL A 528 -8.94 5.00 13.72
C VAL A 528 -8.57 3.59 14.18
N GLY A 529 -7.72 3.50 15.20
CA GLY A 529 -7.34 2.21 15.77
C GLY A 529 -8.55 1.42 16.26
N LEU A 530 -8.52 0.09 16.09
CA LEU A 530 -9.57 -0.89 16.46
C LEU A 530 -10.10 -0.81 17.91
N THR A 531 -9.49 0.02 18.78
CA THR A 531 -9.83 0.12 20.21
C THR A 531 -10.70 1.34 20.57
N MET A 532 -11.14 2.15 19.60
CA MET A 532 -11.88 3.40 19.87
C MET A 532 -13.42 3.27 19.80
N THR A 533 -14.04 2.24 20.40
CA THR A 533 -15.52 2.17 20.45
C THR A 533 -16.05 1.70 21.80
N SER A 534 -17.05 2.40 22.35
CA SER A 534 -17.72 2.06 23.60
C SER A 534 -19.18 1.59 23.39
N ASP A 535 -19.56 0.52 24.09
CA ASP A 535 -20.85 -0.19 23.96
C ASP A 535 -22.07 0.56 24.57
N GLY A 536 -21.96 1.88 24.80
CA GLY A 536 -22.89 2.62 25.65
C GLY A 536 -23.98 3.42 24.94
N ALA A 537 -23.79 3.81 23.68
CA ALA A 537 -24.55 4.89 23.03
C ALA A 537 -25.38 4.48 21.80
N GLY A 538 -25.43 3.19 21.44
CA GLY A 538 -26.00 2.77 20.16
C GLY A 538 -25.03 2.91 18.97
N LEU A 539 -23.82 3.45 19.21
CA LEU A 539 -22.64 3.09 18.42
C LEU A 539 -22.39 1.60 18.62
N ARG A 540 -22.58 0.82 17.56
CA ARG A 540 -22.15 -0.57 17.54
C ARG A 540 -20.75 -0.57 16.96
N GLY A 541 -19.77 -0.98 17.78
CA GLY A 541 -18.38 -0.99 17.40
C GLY A 541 -18.11 -2.01 16.31
N PHE A 542 -17.53 -1.55 15.20
CA PHE A 542 -17.00 -2.38 14.12
C PHE A 542 -15.74 -1.73 13.59
N SER A 543 -14.87 -2.55 12.99
CA SER A 543 -13.50 -2.22 12.58
C SER A 543 -13.37 -0.76 12.22
N GLY A 544 -12.48 -0.03 12.92
CA GLY A 544 -12.27 1.40 12.72
C GLY A 544 -12.23 1.71 11.23
N ALA A 545 -12.83 2.84 10.83
CA ALA A 545 -12.93 3.22 9.42
C ALA A 545 -11.57 2.95 8.74
N LEU A 546 -11.55 1.88 7.96
CA LEU A 546 -10.38 1.42 7.25
C LEU A 546 -10.29 2.36 6.06
N GLY A 547 -9.46 3.36 6.18
CA GLY A 547 -9.40 4.43 5.21
C GLY A 547 -8.27 5.33 5.62
N ALA A 548 -7.19 5.28 4.86
CA ALA A 548 -6.09 6.16 5.11
C ALA A 548 -6.57 7.59 4.87
N ILE A 549 -6.41 8.43 5.89
CA ILE A 549 -6.51 9.89 5.76
C ILE A 549 -5.08 10.45 5.57
N ASP A 550 -4.21 9.66 4.94
CA ASP A 550 -2.77 9.88 4.83
C ASP A 550 -2.39 11.13 4.04
N ASP A 551 -3.31 11.67 3.23
CA ASP A 551 -3.05 12.83 2.38
C ASP A 551 -3.53 14.19 2.88
N LEU A 552 -4.12 14.32 4.07
CA LEU A 552 -4.89 15.53 4.37
C LEU A 552 -4.40 16.27 5.62
N GLY A 553 -3.79 17.44 5.35
CA GLY A 553 -3.71 18.59 6.25
C GLY A 553 -2.59 18.59 7.29
N TRP A 554 -1.37 19.00 6.89
CA TRP A 554 -0.30 19.31 7.84
C TRP A 554 0.41 20.62 7.51
N LEU A 555 -0.03 21.70 8.16
CA LEU A 555 0.56 23.03 7.97
C LEU A 555 2.10 23.02 8.03
N PRO A 556 2.78 23.72 7.08
CA PRO A 556 2.23 24.75 6.20
C PRO A 556 1.78 24.25 4.81
N GLY A 557 1.63 22.93 4.57
CA GLY A 557 1.27 22.38 3.26
C GLY A 557 0.39 21.12 3.29
N VAL A 558 -0.11 20.70 2.13
CA VAL A 558 -0.66 19.35 1.90
C VAL A 558 0.34 18.63 1.01
N SER A 559 0.80 17.44 1.42
CA SER A 559 1.53 16.56 0.52
C SER A 559 0.64 15.40 0.14
N ASN A 560 0.58 15.08 -1.15
CA ASN A 560 0.20 13.75 -1.59
C ASN A 560 1.34 12.81 -1.22
N PHE A 561 1.13 11.90 -0.29
CA PHE A 561 2.11 10.86 -0.01
C PHE A 561 2.21 9.87 -1.19
N ASP A 562 1.11 9.76 -1.95
CA ASP A 562 0.99 8.92 -3.13
C ASP A 562 1.80 9.37 -4.34
N ASP A 563 2.43 10.53 -4.41
CA ASP A 563 3.31 10.88 -5.54
C ASP A 563 4.42 11.89 -5.19
N GLY A 564 4.50 12.31 -3.92
CA GLY A 564 5.46 13.31 -3.44
C GLY A 564 5.11 14.74 -3.81
N ASN A 565 3.93 15.03 -4.39
CA ASN A 565 3.51 16.39 -4.70
C ASN A 565 3.13 17.16 -3.42
N VAL A 566 3.72 18.34 -3.22
CA VAL A 566 3.46 19.20 -2.07
C VAL A 566 2.80 20.52 -2.50
N ALA A 567 1.59 20.79 -2.02
CA ALA A 567 0.96 22.11 -2.07
C ALA A 567 1.26 22.90 -0.79
N ASN A 568 2.13 23.89 -0.89
CA ASN A 568 2.44 24.81 0.22
C ASN A 568 1.55 26.07 0.15
N GLY A 569 0.76 26.32 1.21
CA GLY A 569 0.24 27.66 1.51
C GLY A 569 -0.87 28.26 0.65
N ALA A 570 -1.83 27.47 0.15
CA ALA A 570 -3.04 27.99 -0.51
C ALA A 570 -4.32 27.36 0.05
N ALA A 571 -5.50 27.97 -0.18
CA ALA A 571 -6.78 27.41 0.24
C ALA A 571 -7.03 26.07 -0.48
N ALA A 572 -7.79 25.13 0.10
CA ALA A 572 -8.09 23.82 -0.52
C ALA A 572 -8.60 23.92 -1.97
N SER A 573 -9.28 25.03 -2.33
CA SER A 573 -9.71 25.32 -3.71
C SER A 573 -8.56 25.46 -4.73
N ASP A 574 -7.35 25.78 -4.29
CA ASP A 574 -6.15 25.86 -5.15
C ASP A 574 -5.43 24.50 -5.26
N ALA A 575 -5.72 23.53 -4.36
CA ALA A 575 -5.20 22.16 -4.38
C ALA A 575 -5.95 21.25 -5.39
N GLY A 576 -7.18 21.61 -5.77
CA GLY A 576 -7.92 20.91 -6.83
C GLY A 576 -7.27 20.97 -8.22
N ALA A 577 -6.28 21.86 -8.42
CA ALA A 577 -5.51 21.95 -9.66
C ALA A 577 -4.20 21.15 -9.65
N THR A 578 -3.84 20.53 -8.52
CA THR A 578 -2.54 19.84 -8.33
C THR A 578 -2.66 18.31 -8.27
N GLY A 579 -3.86 17.74 -8.45
CA GLY A 579 -4.09 16.29 -8.33
C GLY A 579 -4.29 15.79 -6.89
N LEU A 580 -4.36 16.70 -5.91
CA LEU A 580 -4.45 16.37 -4.46
C LEU A 580 -5.86 15.93 -4.00
N THR A 581 -6.80 15.73 -4.91
CA THR A 581 -8.20 15.40 -4.60
C THR A 581 -8.54 13.94 -4.91
N GLU A 582 -7.53 13.09 -5.15
CA GLU A 582 -7.75 11.67 -5.46
C GLU A 582 -8.01 10.80 -4.22
N ASN A 583 -7.73 11.34 -3.03
CA ASN A 583 -7.76 10.60 -1.77
C ASN A 583 -8.78 11.22 -0.79
N GLY A 584 -9.50 10.37 -0.08
CA GLY A 584 -10.65 10.75 0.74
C GLY A 584 -10.87 9.80 1.91
N PHE A 585 -12.02 9.95 2.57
CA PHE A 585 -12.42 9.03 3.62
C PHE A 585 -13.19 7.86 3.01
N GLU A 586 -12.76 6.64 3.28
CA GLU A 586 -13.46 5.44 2.88
C GLU A 586 -13.79 4.58 4.09
N ALA A 587 -14.96 3.94 4.07
CA ALA A 587 -15.39 3.07 5.14
C ALA A 587 -16.23 1.90 4.60
N LEU A 588 -15.84 0.70 5.02
CA LEU A 588 -16.68 -0.49 5.01
C LEU A 588 -17.44 -0.60 6.33
N ILE A 589 -18.77 -0.71 6.24
CA ILE A 589 -19.66 -0.99 7.36
C ILE A 589 -20.19 -2.43 7.17
N PRO A 590 -19.68 -3.41 7.92
CA PRO A 590 -20.06 -4.80 7.70
C PRO A 590 -21.57 -5.04 7.88
N TRP A 591 -22.19 -5.93 7.11
CA TRP A 591 -23.63 -6.17 7.28
C TRP A 591 -24.01 -6.72 8.66
N SER A 592 -23.14 -7.55 9.22
CA SER A 592 -23.29 -8.07 10.59
C SER A 592 -23.36 -6.97 11.65
N SER A 593 -22.86 -5.78 11.31
CA SER A 593 -22.83 -4.61 12.16
C SER A 593 -24.18 -3.92 12.34
N VAL A 594 -24.86 -3.79 11.22
CA VAL A 594 -26.13 -3.08 11.08
C VAL A 594 -27.32 -4.04 11.20
N PHE A 595 -27.15 -5.30 10.80
CA PHE A 595 -28.15 -6.35 10.88
C PHE A 595 -27.64 -7.51 11.76
N PRO A 596 -27.94 -7.51 13.07
CA PRO A 596 -27.47 -8.55 14.00
C PRO A 596 -27.90 -9.98 13.64
N THR A 597 -28.87 -10.14 12.73
CA THR A 597 -29.33 -11.44 12.22
C THR A 597 -28.59 -11.90 10.95
N GLY A 598 -27.58 -11.16 10.48
CA GLY A 598 -26.79 -11.49 9.30
C GLY A 598 -26.94 -10.43 8.20
N LEU A 599 -27.45 -10.85 7.04
CA LEU A 599 -27.62 -9.99 5.87
C LEU A 599 -28.94 -9.18 5.93
N PRO A 600 -29.02 -8.04 5.21
CA PRO A 600 -30.27 -7.30 5.04
C PRO A 600 -31.39 -8.17 4.45
N ALA A 601 -32.64 -7.78 4.70
CA ALA A 601 -33.77 -8.39 4.01
C ALA A 601 -33.81 -7.94 2.55
N ALA A 602 -34.29 -8.80 1.65
CA ALA A 602 -34.42 -8.43 0.24
C ALA A 602 -35.35 -7.22 0.07
N GLY A 603 -34.85 -6.16 -0.56
CA GLY A 603 -35.57 -4.90 -0.75
C GLY A 603 -35.43 -3.92 0.41
N THR A 604 -34.57 -4.19 1.39
CA THR A 604 -34.12 -3.20 2.37
C THR A 604 -33.55 -2.00 1.63
N THR A 605 -33.90 -0.80 2.08
CA THR A 605 -33.31 0.46 1.61
C THR A 605 -32.58 1.08 2.78
N VAL A 606 -31.28 1.31 2.61
CA VAL A 606 -30.48 2.07 3.56
C VAL A 606 -30.43 3.52 3.13
N ALA A 607 -30.38 4.45 4.08
CA ALA A 607 -30.14 5.86 3.84
C ALA A 607 -28.87 6.31 4.57
N VAL A 608 -27.99 7.00 3.85
CA VAL A 608 -26.68 7.46 4.33
C VAL A 608 -26.69 8.99 4.34
N SER A 609 -26.17 9.57 5.43
CA SER A 609 -25.86 10.98 5.52
C SER A 609 -24.45 11.24 6.03
N VAL A 610 -23.78 12.26 5.49
CA VAL A 610 -22.40 12.62 5.88
C VAL A 610 -22.32 14.09 6.30
N VAL A 611 -21.62 14.32 7.42
CA VAL A 611 -21.40 15.64 8.02
C VAL A 611 -19.93 15.79 8.39
N LEU A 612 -19.30 16.87 7.98
CA LEU A 612 -17.98 17.32 8.42
C LEU A 612 -18.16 18.28 9.61
N VAL A 613 -17.35 18.16 10.66
CA VAL A 613 -17.42 18.97 11.88
C VAL A 613 -16.02 19.45 12.25
N ASN A 614 -15.85 20.71 12.69
CA ASN A 614 -14.56 21.19 13.19
C ASN A 614 -14.50 21.27 14.73
N ASN A 615 -13.31 21.53 15.25
CA ASN A 615 -13.05 21.73 16.68
C ASN A 615 -13.65 23.02 17.28
N ALA A 616 -14.25 23.90 16.46
CA ALA A 616 -15.00 25.06 16.90
C ALA A 616 -16.50 24.76 17.05
N GLY A 617 -16.94 23.56 16.65
CA GLY A 617 -18.34 23.14 16.61
C GLY A 617 -19.10 23.65 15.38
N ASP A 618 -18.41 24.19 14.38
CA ASP A 618 -19.00 24.43 13.06
C ASP A 618 -19.13 23.08 12.32
N TYR A 619 -20.09 22.98 11.39
CA TYR A 619 -20.36 21.77 10.61
C TYR A 619 -20.76 22.05 9.15
N ALA A 620 -20.43 21.15 8.22
CA ALA A 620 -20.79 21.20 6.81
C ALA A 620 -21.34 19.84 6.35
N SER A 621 -22.28 19.82 5.41
CA SER A 621 -22.76 18.58 4.78
C SER A 621 -22.92 18.78 3.28
N ASN A 622 -22.48 17.80 2.50
CA ASN A 622 -22.70 17.77 1.04
C ASN A 622 -24.16 17.48 0.67
N GLN A 623 -24.98 17.11 1.64
CA GLN A 623 -26.40 16.87 1.50
C GLN A 623 -27.24 18.08 1.91
N ALA A 624 -26.65 19.26 2.13
CA ALA A 624 -27.40 20.51 2.22
C ALA A 624 -27.73 21.08 0.83
N LEU A 625 -28.89 21.74 0.67
CA LEU A 625 -29.26 22.46 -0.57
C LEU A 625 -28.41 23.75 -0.77
N PRO A 626 -28.34 24.33 -1.99
CA PRO A 626 -27.67 25.61 -2.27
C PRO A 626 -28.14 26.78 -1.39
N PRO A 627 -27.34 27.87 -1.31
CA PRO A 627 -26.87 28.48 -0.07
C PRO A 627 -27.99 28.99 0.84
N LEU A 628 -27.82 28.71 2.13
CA LEU A 628 -28.31 29.57 3.19
C LEU A 628 -27.67 30.96 2.99
N ALA A 629 -28.41 32.05 3.21
CA ALA A 629 -27.78 33.37 3.16
C ALA A 629 -26.65 33.41 4.20
N VAL A 630 -25.61 34.24 4.02
CA VAL A 630 -24.50 34.39 4.99
C VAL A 630 -24.99 34.75 6.43
N ALA A 631 -26.22 35.23 6.56
CA ALA A 631 -26.89 35.50 7.85
C ALA A 631 -27.63 34.28 8.45
N ASP A 632 -27.81 33.23 7.65
CA ASP A 632 -28.49 31.97 7.92
C ASP A 632 -27.50 30.77 7.83
N GLU A 633 -26.20 31.02 7.65
CA GLU A 633 -25.14 30.04 7.94
C GLU A 633 -25.48 29.41 9.30
N PRO A 634 -25.55 28.08 9.42
CA PRO A 634 -25.93 27.45 10.67
C PRO A 634 -24.89 27.82 11.74
N GLY A 635 -25.21 28.83 12.55
CA GLY A 635 -24.52 29.01 13.82
C GLY A 635 -24.77 27.76 14.66
N ALA A 636 -23.78 27.39 15.48
CA ALA A 636 -23.85 26.27 16.43
C ALA A 636 -25.28 26.11 17.01
N GLY A 637 -25.98 25.03 16.64
CA GLY A 637 -27.39 24.93 16.98
C GLY A 637 -28.18 23.73 16.45
N THR A 638 -28.28 23.50 15.13
CA THR A 638 -29.06 22.37 14.57
C THR A 638 -28.75 22.10 13.09
N VAL A 639 -28.47 20.84 12.69
CA VAL A 639 -28.34 20.44 11.27
C VAL A 639 -29.71 20.09 10.68
N SER A 640 -30.21 20.89 9.72
CA SER A 640 -31.36 20.48 8.89
C SER A 640 -30.87 19.62 7.72
N LEU A 641 -31.03 18.30 7.84
CA LEU A 641 -30.82 17.37 6.73
C LEU A 641 -31.99 17.47 5.75
N ALA A 642 -31.74 18.04 4.56
CA ALA A 642 -32.75 18.31 3.53
C ALA A 642 -32.77 17.27 2.40
N GLN A 643 -31.86 16.30 2.44
CA GLN A 643 -31.79 15.15 1.55
C GLN A 643 -30.85 14.09 2.14
N VAL A 644 -31.01 12.84 1.72
CA VAL A 644 -30.16 11.70 2.07
C VAL A 644 -29.82 10.89 0.81
N VAL A 645 -28.75 10.11 0.86
CA VAL A 645 -28.43 9.14 -0.19
C VAL A 645 -29.05 7.81 0.18
N THR A 646 -29.92 7.28 -0.68
CA THR A 646 -30.55 5.97 -0.48
C THR A 646 -29.94 4.93 -1.39
N LEU A 647 -29.80 3.70 -0.89
CA LEU A 647 -29.38 2.54 -1.65
C LEU A 647 -30.28 1.35 -1.29
N ALA A 648 -30.94 0.78 -2.30
CA ALA A 648 -31.65 -0.49 -2.13
C ALA A 648 -30.64 -1.64 -2.18
N VAL A 649 -30.80 -2.62 -1.30
CA VAL A 649 -29.97 -3.83 -1.23
C VAL A 649 -30.82 -5.09 -1.30
N ASP A 650 -30.26 -6.16 -1.84
CA ASP A 650 -30.91 -7.45 -1.90
C ASP A 650 -30.64 -8.27 -0.62
N GLY A 651 -31.18 -9.49 -0.57
CA GLY A 651 -30.99 -10.39 0.57
C GLY A 651 -29.58 -10.99 0.70
N LEU A 652 -28.67 -10.64 -0.21
CA LEU A 652 -27.27 -11.04 -0.23
C LEU A 652 -26.32 -9.86 0.07
N GLY A 653 -26.87 -8.68 0.39
CA GLY A 653 -26.08 -7.47 0.64
C GLY A 653 -25.74 -6.68 -0.62
N ALA A 654 -26.03 -7.19 -1.81
CA ALA A 654 -25.66 -6.53 -3.06
C ALA A 654 -26.62 -5.38 -3.43
N PRO A 655 -26.13 -4.32 -4.11
CA PRO A 655 -26.93 -3.17 -4.49
C PRO A 655 -27.96 -3.52 -5.56
N VAL A 656 -29.20 -3.08 -5.35
CA VAL A 656 -30.31 -3.19 -6.31
C VAL A 656 -30.43 -1.87 -7.06
N GLY A 657 -29.59 -1.70 -8.09
CA GLY A 657 -29.48 -0.46 -8.84
C GLY A 657 -28.41 0.48 -8.28
N THR A 658 -28.49 1.76 -8.63
CA THR A 658 -27.53 2.79 -8.18
C THR A 658 -28.09 3.58 -7.01
N ALA A 659 -27.22 4.01 -6.10
CA ALA A 659 -27.58 4.94 -5.04
C ALA A 659 -28.20 6.23 -5.62
N SER A 660 -29.13 6.83 -4.87
CA SER A 660 -29.88 8.01 -5.33
C SER A 660 -30.17 9.00 -4.21
N VAL A 661 -30.19 10.28 -4.57
CA VAL A 661 -30.47 11.37 -3.63
C VAL A 661 -31.97 11.55 -3.49
N VAL A 662 -32.47 11.56 -2.25
CA VAL A 662 -33.89 11.71 -1.91
C VAL A 662 -34.06 12.90 -0.96
N PRO A 663 -35.04 13.80 -1.19
CA PRO A 663 -35.34 14.93 -0.30
C PRO A 663 -35.78 14.54 1.12
#